data_AF-A0A3Q2XDT9-F1
#
_entry.id   AF-A0A3Q2XDT9-F1
#
_cell.length_a   1.000
_cell.length_b   1.000
_cell.length_c   1.000
_cell.angle_alpha   90.00
_cell.angle_beta   90.00
_cell.angle_gamma   90.00
#
_symmetry.space_group_name_H-M   'P 1'
#
loop_
_entity.id
_entity.type
_entity.pdbx_description
1 polymer ?
#
loop_
_entity_poly.entity_id
_entity_poly.type
_entity_poly.pdbx_seq_one_letter_code
_entity_poly.pdbx_strand_id
1 'polypeptide(L)'
;SSLQHLTLKMKRKTDITSYFYLKKKQIDPDTERESDNGGENSEEEQVESTREGESEDTGYIYFQKYIKTIGEVLLLTATQNVAQRGHDESADSDNKGNFKAILDTIANHDKAVKKRLTSIHNAKYTSKIIQNEVLGCLGDMVRTEIAEEVKNSEVFSIIADETKDVKKKEQISIVLRYYYNGAIQESFLHFESTEKLDAAGLSEKIIHILEKYKKNLVGQAYDGASVMSGKHSGVQARIRERAKYAFSIHCTTHCLNLVLVDTVKAIPEVEQFFYLLEKLYVFTSGSAVHPKWLAIQRDMFEGAPRELQRLSDTRWACRFIALRNIMDRLPALKRVLQEIAEEHGERSVEARGLLAQINFEFTVHLVVLRKVFGETKLLSDILQSLTLDISKAVDLVEALVKTLSDFRQESFFDDVWDEVLNVFGQCDPTPPAEKRPKTLSSKLSQHYKDWFRTNFFYPVIDLMLSELERRFSSKNCEIMNSIPALNPQKDTFLKEKDLFSFAELYDSNIDDLGHELHQFKRILERKIQAGMQRPSSTVQLVQFIEPNKDVFFELYRLCKIAVAIPVSTAACERSFSTLKLVKAYLGSTMNEDRLSNLGVLSIESRRAKALNLDSFVDRFAKNHKNRRIRLLSTSLPPQIDQTLECGFL
;
A
#
# COMPACT_ATOMS: atom_id res chain seq x y z
N SER A 1 28.84 -4.77 -12.14
CA SER A 1 28.36 -6.16 -12.03
C SER A 1 27.37 -6.38 -10.87
N SER A 2 26.45 -5.44 -10.60
CA SER A 2 25.44 -5.57 -9.52
C SER A 2 23.99 -5.55 -10.02
N LEU A 3 23.78 -5.77 -11.33
CA LEU A 3 22.45 -5.81 -11.97
C LEU A 3 22.06 -7.20 -12.52
N GLN A 4 22.93 -8.20 -12.39
CA GLN A 4 22.60 -9.59 -12.75
C GLN A 4 22.00 -10.42 -11.60
N HIS A 5 21.92 -9.87 -10.38
CA HIS A 5 21.43 -10.63 -9.21
C HIS A 5 19.94 -10.42 -8.87
N LEU A 6 19.26 -9.45 -9.50
CA LEU A 6 17.81 -9.24 -9.31
C LEU A 6 16.94 -9.93 -10.37
N THR A 7 17.49 -10.29 -11.53
CA THR A 7 16.74 -10.97 -12.60
C THR A 7 16.66 -12.50 -12.39
N LEU A 8 17.42 -13.07 -11.45
CA LEU A 8 17.40 -14.51 -11.16
C LEU A 8 16.37 -14.94 -10.10
N LYS A 9 15.72 -14.01 -9.39
CA LYS A 9 14.70 -14.32 -8.36
C LYS A 9 13.25 -14.33 -8.86
N MET A 10 12.99 -13.96 -10.11
CA MET A 10 11.64 -14.03 -10.72
C MET A 10 11.44 -15.21 -11.70
N LYS A 11 12.45 -16.05 -11.93
CA LYS A 11 12.36 -17.23 -12.82
C LYS A 11 12.35 -18.59 -12.11
N ARG A 12 12.10 -18.64 -10.79
CA ARG A 12 11.85 -19.90 -10.05
C ARG A 12 10.48 -19.86 -9.38
N LYS A 13 9.42 -19.94 -10.18
CA LYS A 13 8.06 -20.28 -9.73
C LYS A 13 7.19 -20.76 -10.89
N THR A 14 7.73 -21.68 -11.68
CA THR A 14 6.97 -22.44 -12.68
C THR A 14 7.74 -23.72 -12.96
N ASP A 15 7.54 -24.72 -12.11
CA ASP A 15 7.81 -26.13 -12.39
C ASP A 15 7.01 -26.95 -11.37
N ILE A 16 5.72 -27.14 -11.66
CA ILE A 16 4.87 -28.13 -11.02
C ILE A 16 4.54 -29.16 -12.11
N THR A 17 5.53 -29.99 -12.42
CA THR A 17 5.38 -31.18 -13.25
C THR A 17 6.37 -32.22 -12.74
N SER A 18 6.10 -32.75 -11.54
CA SER A 18 6.71 -33.98 -10.99
C SER A 18 6.15 -34.27 -9.59
N TYR A 19 4.88 -34.66 -9.45
CA TYR A 19 4.42 -35.29 -8.20
C TYR A 19 3.12 -36.10 -8.34
N PHE A 20 2.90 -36.82 -9.45
CA PHE A 20 1.87 -37.87 -9.49
C PHE A 20 2.25 -38.96 -10.49
N TYR A 21 3.06 -39.92 -10.03
CA TYR A 21 3.11 -41.26 -10.59
C TYR A 21 3.52 -42.23 -9.48
N LEU A 22 2.61 -43.11 -9.08
CA LEU A 22 2.82 -44.55 -8.76
C LEU A 22 1.70 -45.08 -7.85
N LYS A 23 0.62 -45.58 -8.48
CA LYS A 23 0.06 -46.92 -8.18
C LYS A 23 -0.96 -47.30 -9.26
N LYS A 24 -0.48 -47.99 -10.29
CA LYS A 24 -1.30 -48.86 -11.15
C LYS A 24 -1.61 -50.13 -10.35
N LYS A 25 -2.87 -50.54 -10.32
CA LYS A 25 -3.26 -51.95 -10.18
C LYS A 25 -4.14 -52.30 -11.37
N GLN A 26 -3.72 -53.35 -12.07
CA GLN A 26 -4.31 -53.95 -13.27
C GLN A 26 -5.74 -54.41 -13.05
N ILE A 27 -6.60 -54.22 -14.06
CA ILE A 27 -7.61 -55.20 -14.48
C ILE A 27 -7.63 -55.16 -16.02
N ASP A 28 -7.46 -56.33 -16.63
CA ASP A 28 -7.50 -56.59 -18.07
C ASP A 28 -8.91 -56.44 -18.66
N PRO A 29 -9.04 -56.12 -19.96
CA PRO A 29 -10.28 -56.15 -20.71
C PRO A 29 -10.51 -57.53 -21.33
N ASP A 30 -11.78 -57.94 -21.44
CA ASP A 30 -12.35 -58.70 -22.56
C ASP A 30 -13.70 -59.28 -22.12
N THR A 31 -14.77 -58.99 -22.87
CA THR A 31 -15.60 -59.97 -23.58
C THR A 31 -16.75 -59.22 -24.26
N GLU A 32 -16.70 -59.18 -25.59
CA GLU A 32 -17.81 -58.83 -26.48
C GLU A 32 -18.97 -59.83 -26.35
N ARG A 33 -20.21 -59.37 -26.48
CA ARG A 33 -21.24 -60.02 -27.33
C ARG A 33 -22.47 -59.14 -27.53
N GLU A 34 -22.87 -59.09 -28.78
CA GLU A 34 -24.01 -58.42 -29.40
C GLU A 34 -25.36 -58.99 -28.93
N SER A 35 -26.40 -58.14 -28.92
CA SER A 35 -27.66 -58.42 -29.61
C SER A 35 -28.54 -57.17 -29.66
N ASP A 36 -28.83 -56.73 -30.88
CA ASP A 36 -29.91 -55.82 -31.26
C ASP A 36 -31.28 -56.27 -30.75
N ASN A 37 -32.11 -55.32 -30.30
CA ASN A 37 -33.44 -55.09 -30.88
C ASN A 37 -34.09 -53.82 -30.32
N GLY A 38 -34.66 -53.03 -31.23
CA GLY A 38 -35.31 -51.76 -30.97
C GLY A 38 -36.73 -51.86 -30.41
N GLY A 39 -37.26 -50.69 -30.04
CA GLY A 39 -38.64 -50.48 -29.65
C GLY A 39 -38.83 -49.14 -28.94
N GLU A 40 -39.16 -48.10 -29.70
CA GLU A 40 -39.79 -46.88 -29.17
C GLU A 40 -41.18 -47.23 -28.62
N ASN A 41 -41.49 -46.83 -27.39
CA ASN A 41 -42.68 -46.04 -27.09
C ASN A 41 -42.73 -45.58 -25.62
N SER A 42 -43.24 -44.37 -25.50
CA SER A 42 -43.62 -43.57 -24.33
C SER A 42 -44.35 -44.31 -23.21
N GLU A 43 -44.04 -43.98 -21.96
CA GLU A 43 -45.04 -43.85 -20.88
C GLU A 43 -44.51 -42.97 -19.74
N GLU A 44 -45.33 -41.99 -19.37
CA GLU A 44 -45.17 -41.05 -18.26
C GLU A 44 -45.45 -41.71 -16.91
N GLU A 45 -44.92 -41.09 -15.85
CA GLU A 45 -45.29 -41.24 -14.43
C GLU A 45 -45.10 -42.61 -13.75
N GLN A 46 -44.08 -42.71 -12.89
CA GLN A 46 -44.31 -42.94 -11.46
C GLN A 46 -43.08 -42.67 -10.59
N VAL A 47 -43.34 -41.88 -9.56
CA VAL A 47 -42.47 -41.59 -8.42
C VAL A 47 -42.35 -42.84 -7.56
N GLU A 48 -41.15 -43.39 -7.36
CA GLU A 48 -40.87 -44.10 -6.12
C GLU A 48 -39.38 -44.11 -5.74
N SER A 49 -39.18 -43.96 -4.45
CA SER A 49 -37.94 -43.73 -3.74
C SER A 49 -36.90 -44.83 -3.93
N THR A 50 -35.70 -44.45 -4.36
CA THR A 50 -34.48 -45.19 -4.03
C THR A 50 -33.65 -44.33 -3.07
N ARG A 51 -33.98 -44.43 -1.78
CA ARG A 51 -33.07 -44.08 -0.68
C ARG A 51 -32.02 -45.18 -0.60
N GLU A 52 -30.95 -45.04 -1.37
CA GLU A 52 -29.70 -45.73 -1.03
C GLU A 52 -29.06 -45.01 0.17
N GLY A 53 -28.83 -45.77 1.23
CA GLY A 53 -28.31 -45.27 2.50
C GLY A 53 -26.88 -44.76 2.39
N GLU A 54 -26.70 -43.48 2.10
CA GLU A 54 -25.56 -42.73 2.63
C GLU A 54 -25.84 -42.52 4.13
N SER A 55 -24.96 -43.03 5.00
CA SER A 55 -25.00 -42.71 6.44
C SER A 55 -25.18 -41.20 6.64
N GLU A 56 -25.94 -40.76 7.65
CA GLU A 56 -26.14 -39.32 7.89
C GLU A 56 -24.79 -38.56 7.94
N ASP A 57 -23.74 -39.20 8.48
CA ASP A 57 -22.35 -38.71 8.51
C ASP A 57 -21.73 -38.45 7.12
N THR A 58 -21.99 -39.31 6.12
CA THR A 58 -21.51 -39.10 4.74
C THR A 58 -22.17 -37.89 4.06
N GLY A 59 -23.42 -37.58 4.41
CA GLY A 59 -24.13 -36.42 3.87
C GLY A 59 -23.53 -35.08 4.31
N TYR A 60 -23.12 -34.96 5.57
CA TYR A 60 -22.47 -33.74 6.08
C TYR A 60 -21.12 -33.50 5.40
N ILE A 61 -20.26 -34.51 5.35
CA ILE A 61 -18.91 -34.41 4.77
C ILE A 61 -19.00 -33.95 3.30
N TYR A 62 -19.96 -34.50 2.56
CA TYR A 62 -20.24 -34.08 1.18
C TYR A 62 -20.57 -32.58 1.08
N PHE A 63 -21.46 -32.09 1.94
CA PHE A 63 -21.86 -30.69 1.92
C PHE A 63 -20.78 -29.72 2.40
N GLN A 64 -20.00 -30.12 3.40
CA GLN A 64 -18.84 -29.37 3.85
C GLN A 64 -17.83 -29.21 2.71
N LYS A 65 -17.53 -30.29 1.98
CA LYS A 65 -16.64 -30.23 0.81
C LYS A 65 -17.13 -29.22 -0.23
N TYR A 66 -18.41 -29.25 -0.57
CA TYR A 66 -18.97 -28.31 -1.54
C TYR A 66 -18.88 -26.84 -1.10
N ILE A 67 -19.19 -26.54 0.16
CA ILE A 67 -19.10 -25.19 0.71
C ILE A 67 -17.64 -24.72 0.78
N LYS A 68 -16.69 -25.60 1.10
CA LYS A 68 -15.25 -25.28 1.02
C LYS A 68 -14.87 -24.89 -0.40
N THR A 69 -15.28 -25.65 -1.42
CA THR A 69 -15.02 -25.30 -2.82
C THR A 69 -15.58 -23.93 -3.18
N ILE A 70 -16.80 -23.58 -2.75
CA ILE A 70 -17.36 -22.24 -2.95
C ILE A 70 -16.50 -21.17 -2.26
N GLY A 71 -16.12 -21.42 -1.01
CA GLY A 71 -15.23 -20.55 -0.24
C GLY A 71 -13.89 -20.33 -0.95
N GLU A 72 -13.26 -21.39 -1.44
CA GLU A 72 -11.98 -21.38 -2.17
C GLU A 72 -12.06 -20.55 -3.44
N VAL A 73 -13.10 -20.73 -4.27
CA VAL A 73 -13.23 -19.97 -5.51
C VAL A 73 -13.45 -18.48 -5.22
N LEU A 74 -14.26 -18.14 -4.21
CA LEU A 74 -14.49 -16.76 -3.81
C LEU A 74 -13.23 -16.12 -3.20
N LEU A 75 -12.49 -16.88 -2.40
CA LEU A 75 -11.22 -16.46 -1.82
C LEU A 75 -10.15 -16.25 -2.91
N LEU A 76 -10.05 -17.17 -3.87
CA LEU A 76 -9.14 -17.05 -5.00
C LEU A 76 -9.43 -15.78 -5.80
N THR A 77 -10.68 -15.60 -6.22
CA THR A 77 -11.06 -14.44 -7.04
C THR A 77 -10.91 -13.12 -6.26
N ALA A 78 -11.20 -13.09 -4.97
CA ALA A 78 -10.97 -11.92 -4.11
C ALA A 78 -9.48 -11.58 -4.00
N THR A 79 -8.64 -12.57 -3.68
CA THR A 79 -7.19 -12.37 -3.49
C THR A 79 -6.42 -12.07 -4.78
N GLN A 80 -7.04 -12.33 -5.94
CA GLN A 80 -6.48 -12.02 -7.26
C GLN A 80 -7.13 -10.79 -7.91
N ASN A 81 -8.06 -10.11 -7.22
CA ASN A 81 -8.84 -8.99 -7.76
C ASN A 81 -9.60 -9.33 -9.06
N VAL A 82 -10.02 -10.59 -9.22
CA VAL A 82 -10.75 -11.08 -10.40
C VAL A 82 -12.25 -10.86 -10.22
N ALA A 83 -12.88 -10.26 -11.23
CA ALA A 83 -14.33 -10.05 -11.29
C ALA A 83 -15.12 -11.35 -11.02
N GLN A 84 -15.96 -11.40 -9.99
CA GLN A 84 -16.69 -12.63 -9.64
C GLN A 84 -17.99 -12.81 -10.45
N ARG A 85 -18.70 -11.71 -10.73
CA ARG A 85 -20.06 -11.71 -11.29
C ARG A 85 -20.07 -11.28 -12.74
N GLY A 86 -20.97 -11.88 -13.52
CA GLY A 86 -21.28 -11.45 -14.88
C GLY A 86 -22.24 -10.26 -14.88
N HIS A 87 -22.28 -9.52 -15.99
CA HIS A 87 -23.32 -8.50 -16.19
C HIS A 87 -24.71 -9.14 -16.24
N ASP A 88 -24.82 -10.24 -16.98
CA ASP A 88 -25.96 -11.15 -16.96
C ASP A 88 -25.49 -12.50 -16.40
N GLU A 89 -26.28 -13.09 -15.50
CA GLU A 89 -26.01 -14.43 -14.98
C GLU A 89 -27.20 -15.39 -15.20
N SER A 90 -28.09 -15.03 -16.14
CA SER A 90 -29.19 -15.84 -16.63
C SER A 90 -28.69 -17.18 -17.20
N ALA A 91 -29.61 -18.13 -17.40
CA ALA A 91 -29.26 -19.44 -17.94
C ALA A 91 -28.71 -19.34 -19.38
N ASP A 92 -29.19 -18.36 -20.13
CA ASP A 92 -28.90 -18.16 -21.56
C ASP A 92 -27.70 -17.25 -21.81
N SER A 93 -27.10 -16.68 -20.75
CA SER A 93 -25.93 -15.84 -20.88
C SER A 93 -24.66 -16.64 -21.21
N ASP A 94 -23.95 -16.22 -22.25
CA ASP A 94 -22.63 -16.76 -22.63
C ASP A 94 -21.54 -16.48 -21.59
N ASN A 95 -21.71 -15.44 -20.77
CA ASN A 95 -20.76 -15.06 -19.72
C ASN A 95 -21.44 -14.74 -18.40
N LYS A 96 -21.68 -15.79 -17.62
CA LYS A 96 -22.31 -15.73 -16.28
C LYS A 96 -21.36 -15.23 -15.17
N GLY A 97 -20.14 -14.82 -15.52
CA GLY A 97 -19.10 -14.37 -14.60
C GLY A 97 -18.14 -15.46 -14.13
N ASN A 98 -16.95 -15.04 -13.67
CA ASN A 98 -15.85 -15.96 -13.38
C ASN A 98 -16.16 -16.91 -12.22
N PHE A 99 -16.94 -16.51 -11.22
CA PHE A 99 -17.27 -17.41 -10.10
C PHE A 99 -18.04 -18.65 -10.59
N LYS A 100 -19.05 -18.46 -11.43
CA LYS A 100 -19.84 -19.56 -12.01
C LYS A 100 -19.00 -20.37 -13.00
N ALA A 101 -18.26 -19.69 -13.89
CA ALA A 101 -17.40 -20.37 -14.86
C ALA A 101 -16.32 -21.26 -14.21
N ILE A 102 -15.70 -20.80 -13.11
CA ILE A 102 -14.73 -21.60 -12.36
C ILE A 102 -15.42 -22.81 -11.70
N LEU A 103 -16.59 -22.63 -11.10
CA LEU A 103 -17.35 -23.74 -10.51
C LEU A 103 -17.78 -24.78 -11.56
N ASP A 104 -18.22 -24.34 -12.74
CA ASP A 104 -18.57 -25.22 -13.86
C ASP A 104 -17.32 -25.99 -14.36
N THR A 105 -16.17 -25.32 -14.38
CA THR A 105 -14.88 -25.96 -14.71
C THR A 105 -14.51 -27.03 -13.67
N ILE A 106 -14.65 -26.73 -12.38
CA ILE A 106 -14.39 -27.70 -11.30
C ILE A 106 -15.37 -28.88 -11.38
N ALA A 107 -16.64 -28.63 -11.73
CA ALA A 107 -17.66 -29.68 -11.89
C ALA A 107 -17.33 -30.68 -13.01
N ASN A 108 -16.52 -30.30 -14.01
CA ASN A 108 -16.02 -31.25 -15.01
C ASN A 108 -15.08 -32.31 -14.41
N HIS A 109 -14.47 -32.01 -13.27
CA HIS A 109 -13.49 -32.87 -12.60
C HIS A 109 -13.96 -33.41 -11.24
N ASP A 110 -14.97 -32.80 -10.61
CA ASP A 110 -15.52 -33.21 -9.32
C ASP A 110 -17.02 -33.53 -9.41
N LYS A 111 -17.35 -34.83 -9.33
CA LYS A 111 -18.73 -35.34 -9.37
C LYS A 111 -19.61 -34.76 -8.26
N ALA A 112 -19.03 -34.45 -7.09
CA ALA A 112 -19.78 -33.91 -5.97
C ALA A 112 -20.24 -32.48 -6.26
N VAL A 113 -19.34 -31.65 -6.80
CA VAL A 113 -19.65 -30.29 -7.25
C VAL A 113 -20.68 -30.32 -8.39
N LYS A 114 -20.49 -31.22 -9.37
CA LYS A 114 -21.42 -31.40 -10.50
C LYS A 114 -22.83 -31.74 -10.05
N LYS A 115 -22.98 -32.78 -9.20
CA LYS A 115 -24.27 -33.20 -8.62
C LYS A 115 -24.97 -32.04 -7.91
N ARG A 116 -24.21 -31.12 -7.31
CA ARG A 116 -24.79 -30.00 -6.59
C ARG A 116 -25.23 -28.85 -7.48
N LEU A 117 -24.44 -28.50 -8.49
CA LEU A 117 -24.79 -27.44 -9.46
C LEU A 117 -26.03 -27.79 -10.30
N THR A 118 -26.27 -29.09 -10.54
CA THR A 118 -27.45 -29.59 -11.26
C THR A 118 -28.70 -29.79 -10.39
N SER A 119 -28.62 -29.56 -9.07
CA SER A 119 -29.75 -29.73 -8.15
C SER A 119 -30.90 -28.74 -8.44
N ILE A 120 -32.15 -29.18 -8.25
CA ILE A 120 -33.36 -28.55 -8.82
C ILE A 120 -33.83 -27.28 -8.06
N HIS A 121 -33.12 -26.83 -7.01
CA HIS A 121 -33.58 -25.72 -6.17
C HIS A 121 -32.47 -24.78 -5.68
N ASN A 122 -32.85 -23.84 -4.83
CA ASN A 122 -32.10 -22.84 -4.06
C ASN A 122 -30.88 -23.34 -3.25
N ALA A 123 -30.53 -24.61 -3.41
CA ALA A 123 -29.52 -25.35 -2.68
C ALA A 123 -28.15 -25.37 -3.40
N LYS A 124 -28.01 -24.62 -4.51
CA LYS A 124 -26.75 -24.45 -5.27
C LYS A 124 -25.73 -23.53 -4.60
N TYR A 125 -26.14 -22.63 -3.70
CA TYR A 125 -25.23 -21.70 -3.01
C TYR A 125 -24.40 -20.79 -3.96
N THR A 126 -24.84 -20.63 -5.22
CA THR A 126 -24.15 -19.79 -6.21
C THR A 126 -24.71 -18.37 -6.32
N SER A 127 -25.77 -18.04 -5.58
CA SER A 127 -26.45 -16.75 -5.67
C SER A 127 -25.59 -15.60 -5.15
N LYS A 128 -25.89 -14.38 -5.62
CA LYS A 128 -25.22 -13.15 -5.19
C LYS A 128 -25.27 -12.95 -3.66
N ILE A 129 -26.37 -13.35 -3.02
CA ILE A 129 -26.55 -13.25 -1.56
C ILE A 129 -25.56 -14.19 -0.85
N ILE A 130 -25.50 -15.47 -1.25
CA ILE A 130 -24.60 -16.44 -0.64
C ILE A 130 -23.14 -16.05 -0.86
N GLN A 131 -22.78 -15.57 -2.06
CA GLN A 131 -21.42 -15.06 -2.30
C GLN A 131 -21.04 -13.96 -1.29
N ASN A 132 -21.97 -13.05 -0.97
CA ASN A 132 -21.73 -11.99 0.01
C ASN A 132 -21.58 -12.54 1.43
N GLU A 133 -22.43 -13.49 1.83
CA GLU A 133 -22.36 -14.12 3.15
C GLU A 133 -21.04 -14.90 3.34
N VAL A 134 -20.59 -15.62 2.30
CA VAL A 134 -19.30 -16.34 2.31
C VAL A 134 -18.14 -15.36 2.42
N LEU A 135 -18.12 -14.31 1.60
CA LEU A 135 -17.07 -13.28 1.65
C LEU A 135 -17.07 -12.52 2.98
N GLY A 136 -18.25 -12.26 3.55
CA GLY A 136 -18.38 -11.68 4.89
C GLY A 136 -17.76 -12.58 5.95
N CYS A 137 -18.11 -13.87 5.93
CA CYS A 137 -17.54 -14.84 6.85
C CYS A 137 -16.01 -14.94 6.75
N LEU A 138 -15.47 -15.03 5.53
CA LEU A 138 -14.03 -15.08 5.28
C LEU A 138 -13.34 -13.77 5.69
N GLY A 139 -13.90 -12.61 5.30
CA GLY A 139 -13.37 -11.30 5.67
C GLY A 139 -13.35 -11.09 7.18
N ASP A 140 -14.40 -11.52 7.88
CA ASP A 140 -14.46 -11.46 9.33
C ASP A 140 -13.47 -12.41 10.00
N MET A 141 -13.09 -13.53 9.37
CA MET A 141 -12.07 -14.42 9.94
C MET A 141 -10.72 -13.70 9.96
N VAL A 142 -10.35 -13.07 8.84
CA VAL A 142 -9.15 -12.23 8.77
C VAL A 142 -9.19 -11.08 9.78
N ARG A 143 -10.32 -10.37 9.91
CA ARG A 143 -10.46 -9.30 10.91
C ARG A 143 -10.38 -9.80 12.35
N THR A 144 -10.73 -11.06 12.60
CA THR A 144 -10.63 -11.68 13.93
C THR A 144 -9.18 -11.99 14.25
N GLU A 145 -8.41 -12.57 13.30
CA GLU A 145 -6.96 -12.76 13.46
C GLU A 145 -6.25 -11.42 13.75
N ILE A 146 -6.56 -10.37 13.00
CA ILE A 146 -5.99 -9.03 13.25
C ILE A 146 -6.34 -8.54 14.65
N ALA A 147 -7.56 -8.79 15.14
CA ALA A 147 -7.97 -8.40 16.49
C ALA A 147 -7.25 -9.16 17.59
N GLU A 148 -7.00 -10.45 17.39
CA GLU A 148 -6.21 -11.25 18.32
C GLU A 148 -4.77 -10.76 18.37
N GLU A 149 -4.15 -10.45 17.23
CA GLU A 149 -2.79 -9.90 17.19
C GLU A 149 -2.69 -8.53 17.84
N VAL A 150 -3.63 -7.62 17.56
CA VAL A 150 -3.68 -6.29 18.20
C VAL A 150 -3.85 -6.43 19.72
N LYS A 151 -4.71 -7.34 20.16
CA LYS A 151 -4.90 -7.62 21.60
C LYS A 151 -3.62 -8.14 22.24
N ASN A 152 -2.91 -9.06 21.59
CA ASN A 152 -1.62 -9.59 22.06
C ASN A 152 -0.50 -8.54 21.99
N SER A 153 -0.60 -7.59 21.07
CA SER A 153 0.32 -6.45 20.97
C SER A 153 0.16 -5.49 22.15
N GLU A 154 -0.96 -5.52 22.88
CA GLU A 154 -1.29 -4.62 23.98
C GLU A 154 -1.34 -3.13 23.62
N VAL A 155 -0.75 -2.68 22.51
CA VAL A 155 -0.76 -1.30 22.03
C VAL A 155 -0.89 -1.28 20.52
N PHE A 156 -1.61 -0.31 19.97
CA PHE A 156 -1.71 -0.12 18.53
C PHE A 156 -1.99 1.34 18.19
N SER A 157 -1.82 1.67 16.92
CA SER A 157 -2.18 2.97 16.35
C SER A 157 -3.11 2.80 15.16
N ILE A 158 -3.90 3.83 14.89
CA ILE A 158 -4.70 3.94 13.66
C ILE A 158 -3.93 4.75 12.60
N ILE A 159 -4.01 4.31 11.36
CA ILE A 159 -3.68 5.10 10.18
C ILE A 159 -4.98 5.20 9.39
N ALA A 160 -5.43 6.42 9.08
CA ALA A 160 -6.56 6.60 8.19
C ALA A 160 -6.27 7.67 7.15
N ASP A 161 -6.90 7.53 6.00
CA ASP A 161 -6.81 8.49 4.92
C ASP A 161 -8.07 8.39 4.06
N GLU A 162 -8.38 9.47 3.37
CA GLU A 162 -9.57 9.61 2.55
C GLU A 162 -9.23 9.51 1.06
N THR A 163 -10.14 8.92 0.27
CA THR A 163 -10.02 8.93 -1.17
C THR A 163 -11.38 8.91 -1.85
N LYS A 164 -11.42 9.45 -3.07
CA LYS A 164 -12.54 9.27 -3.99
C LYS A 164 -12.36 7.97 -4.76
N ASP A 165 -13.38 7.12 -4.70
CA ASP A 165 -13.43 5.93 -5.54
C ASP A 165 -13.75 6.27 -7.02
N VAL A 166 -13.82 5.25 -7.87
CA VAL A 166 -14.11 5.41 -9.31
C VAL A 166 -15.49 5.99 -9.61
N LYS A 167 -16.41 5.99 -8.64
CA LYS A 167 -17.74 6.62 -8.70
C LYS A 167 -17.77 8.01 -8.06
N LYS A 168 -16.62 8.54 -7.65
CA LYS A 168 -16.49 9.80 -6.91
C LYS A 168 -17.17 9.77 -5.54
N LYS A 169 -17.40 8.58 -4.98
CA LYS A 169 -17.87 8.43 -3.60
C LYS A 169 -16.66 8.43 -2.67
N GLU A 170 -16.80 9.12 -1.55
CA GLU A 170 -15.75 9.21 -0.54
C GLU A 170 -15.64 7.92 0.26
N GLN A 171 -14.41 7.51 0.48
CA GLN A 171 -14.03 6.28 1.16
C GLN A 171 -12.88 6.59 2.11
N ILE A 172 -13.01 6.11 3.34
CA ILE A 172 -11.96 6.16 4.36
C ILE A 172 -11.31 4.79 4.40
N SER A 173 -10.00 4.73 4.25
CA SER A 173 -9.24 3.52 4.56
C SER A 173 -8.85 3.53 6.02
N ILE A 174 -9.02 2.41 6.71
CA ILE A 174 -8.59 2.24 8.10
C ILE A 174 -7.59 1.09 8.16
N VAL A 175 -6.39 1.42 8.63
CA VAL A 175 -5.27 0.49 8.84
C VAL A 175 -4.84 0.57 10.31
N LEU A 176 -4.50 -0.57 10.91
CA LEU A 176 -3.93 -0.63 12.25
C LEU A 176 -2.45 -0.91 12.19
N ARG A 177 -1.65 -0.22 13.01
CA ARG A 177 -0.22 -0.46 13.18
C ARG A 177 0.08 -0.95 14.59
N TYR A 178 0.80 -2.06 14.71
CA TYR A 178 1.07 -2.72 16.00
C TYR A 178 2.32 -3.61 15.93
N TYR A 179 2.87 -4.02 17.07
CA TYR A 179 4.00 -4.94 17.15
C TYR A 179 3.51 -6.36 17.44
N TYR A 180 3.85 -7.32 16.60
CA TYR A 180 3.48 -8.72 16.79
C TYR A 180 4.58 -9.64 16.27
N ASN A 181 4.95 -10.65 17.08
CA ASN A 181 5.94 -11.67 16.77
C ASN A 181 7.26 -11.12 16.21
N GLY A 182 7.85 -10.13 16.88
CA GLY A 182 9.16 -9.60 16.50
C GLY A 182 9.16 -8.62 15.33
N ALA A 183 7.99 -8.22 14.82
CA ALA A 183 7.88 -7.32 13.68
C ALA A 183 6.75 -6.31 13.84
N ILE A 184 6.91 -5.17 13.15
CA ILE A 184 5.85 -4.18 12.99
C ILE A 184 4.89 -4.70 11.92
N GLN A 185 3.60 -4.68 12.24
CA GLN A 185 2.51 -5.01 11.32
C GLN A 185 1.72 -3.74 10.99
N GLU A 186 1.37 -3.57 9.72
CA GLU A 186 0.33 -2.64 9.28
C GLU A 186 -0.77 -3.47 8.61
N SER A 187 -1.92 -3.63 9.27
CA SER A 187 -3.01 -4.46 8.77
C SER A 187 -4.24 -3.65 8.40
N PHE A 188 -4.71 -3.83 7.18
CA PHE A 188 -5.91 -3.20 6.67
C PHE A 188 -7.16 -3.80 7.33
N LEU A 189 -8.03 -2.93 7.83
CA LEU A 189 -9.19 -3.33 8.61
C LEU A 189 -10.51 -3.15 7.85
N HIS A 190 -10.71 -1.98 7.24
CA HIS A 190 -12.00 -1.61 6.68
C HIS A 190 -11.89 -0.46 5.66
N PHE A 191 -12.75 -0.51 4.64
CA PHE A 191 -13.14 0.68 3.88
C PHE A 191 -14.49 1.15 4.38
N GLU A 192 -14.55 2.39 4.86
CA GLU A 192 -15.78 3.00 5.33
C GLU A 192 -16.21 4.09 4.36
N SER A 193 -17.42 3.97 3.82
CA SER A 193 -17.97 5.02 2.98
C SER A 193 -18.62 6.11 3.84
N THR A 194 -18.45 7.37 3.46
CA THR A 194 -19.07 8.48 4.19
C THR A 194 -19.74 9.47 3.25
N GLU A 195 -20.93 9.94 3.64
CA GLU A 195 -21.64 11.04 2.97
C GLU A 195 -21.28 12.40 3.59
N LYS A 196 -20.83 12.38 4.85
CA LYS A 196 -20.39 13.56 5.60
C LYS A 196 -18.88 13.48 5.82
N LEU A 197 -18.14 14.45 5.30
CA LEU A 197 -16.69 14.61 5.49
C LEU A 197 -16.37 15.61 6.58
N ASP A 198 -17.29 15.83 7.53
CA ASP A 198 -16.99 16.63 8.70
C ASP A 198 -16.28 15.77 9.77
N ALA A 199 -15.49 16.42 10.60
CA ALA A 199 -14.68 15.73 11.60
C ALA A 199 -15.53 14.93 12.59
N ALA A 200 -16.79 15.34 12.85
CA ALA A 200 -17.68 14.64 13.77
C ALA A 200 -18.08 13.27 13.17
N GLY A 201 -18.65 13.26 11.97
CA GLY A 201 -19.10 12.05 11.29
C GLY A 201 -17.97 11.06 11.02
N LEU A 202 -16.80 11.56 10.63
CA LEU A 202 -15.60 10.73 10.42
C LEU A 202 -15.13 10.09 11.74
N SER A 203 -15.05 10.88 12.81
CA SER A 203 -14.62 10.38 14.12
C SER A 203 -15.58 9.32 14.69
N GLU A 204 -16.89 9.50 14.56
CA GLU A 204 -17.89 8.55 15.04
C GLU A 204 -17.77 7.20 14.33
N LYS A 205 -17.61 7.22 12.99
CA LYS A 205 -17.37 6.02 12.18
C LYS A 205 -16.10 5.30 12.58
N ILE A 206 -14.98 6.02 12.72
CA ILE A 206 -13.71 5.45 13.15
C ILE A 206 -13.86 4.82 14.54
N ILE A 207 -14.45 5.53 15.50
CA ILE A 207 -14.62 5.02 16.87
C ILE A 207 -15.52 3.79 16.90
N HIS A 208 -16.57 3.75 16.07
CA HIS A 208 -17.45 2.58 15.93
C HIS A 208 -16.70 1.36 15.38
N ILE A 209 -15.89 1.54 14.33
CA ILE A 209 -15.09 0.45 13.78
C ILE A 209 -14.05 -0.04 14.80
N LEU A 210 -13.51 0.88 15.58
CA LEU A 210 -12.56 0.58 16.62
C LEU A 210 -13.20 0.01 17.90
N GLU A 211 -14.52 -0.21 17.99
CA GLU A 211 -15.14 -0.62 19.27
C GLU A 211 -14.56 -1.88 19.89
N LYS A 212 -14.25 -2.85 19.05
CA LYS A 212 -13.63 -4.11 19.48
C LYS A 212 -12.13 -3.99 19.80
N TYR A 213 -11.51 -2.84 19.51
CA TYR A 213 -10.07 -2.59 19.68
C TYR A 213 -9.75 -1.45 20.67
N LYS A 214 -10.71 -0.63 21.12
CA LYS A 214 -10.45 0.72 21.71
C LYS A 214 -9.45 0.76 22.88
N LYS A 215 -9.25 -0.35 23.59
CA LYS A 215 -8.27 -0.40 24.69
C LYS A 215 -6.87 -0.30 24.09
N ASN A 216 -6.10 0.68 24.54
CA ASN A 216 -4.68 0.85 24.23
C ASN A 216 -4.36 1.41 22.82
N LEU A 217 -5.21 2.30 22.31
CA LEU A 217 -4.84 3.17 21.19
C LEU A 217 -3.79 4.20 21.63
N VAL A 218 -2.58 4.11 21.09
CA VAL A 218 -1.42 4.94 21.48
C VAL A 218 -0.94 5.89 20.38
N GLY A 219 -1.59 5.87 19.23
CA GLY A 219 -1.23 6.77 18.13
C GLY A 219 -2.30 6.83 17.05
N GLN A 220 -2.26 7.90 16.28
CA GLN A 220 -3.11 8.11 15.11
C GLN A 220 -2.32 8.84 14.03
N ALA A 221 -2.50 8.49 12.75
CA ALA A 221 -1.88 9.20 11.63
C ALA A 221 -2.86 9.50 10.51
N TYR A 222 -2.77 10.73 10.02
CA TYR A 222 -3.60 11.30 8.95
C TYR A 222 -2.77 12.18 8.01
N ASP A 223 -3.39 12.61 6.92
CA ASP A 223 -2.88 13.71 6.12
C ASP A 223 -3.00 15.06 6.86
N GLY A 224 -2.55 16.13 6.20
CA GLY A 224 -2.57 17.49 6.75
C GLY A 224 -3.90 18.21 6.62
N ALA A 225 -4.99 17.55 6.18
CA ALA A 225 -6.27 18.21 6.00
C ALA A 225 -6.82 18.67 7.36
N SER A 226 -7.36 19.89 7.43
CA SER A 226 -7.86 20.48 8.69
C SER A 226 -8.97 19.63 9.34
N VAL A 227 -9.79 18.95 8.53
CA VAL A 227 -10.81 18.03 9.01
C VAL A 227 -10.20 16.87 9.81
N MET A 228 -9.09 16.30 9.32
CA MET A 228 -8.45 15.15 9.95
C MET A 228 -7.49 15.58 11.07
N SER A 229 -6.60 16.52 10.75
CA SER A 229 -5.48 16.97 11.57
C SER A 229 -5.73 18.27 12.36
N GLY A 230 -6.96 18.79 12.37
CA GLY A 230 -7.31 20.00 13.13
C GLY A 230 -7.14 19.82 14.64
N LYS A 231 -6.40 20.73 15.29
CA LYS A 231 -6.03 20.64 16.72
C LYS A 231 -7.20 20.74 17.70
N HIS A 232 -8.29 21.41 17.31
CA HIS A 232 -9.40 21.72 18.22
C HIS A 232 -10.68 20.96 17.91
N SER A 233 -11.00 20.77 16.63
CA SER A 233 -12.27 20.17 16.19
C SER A 233 -12.12 19.08 15.14
N GLY A 234 -10.88 18.80 14.71
CA GLY A 234 -10.56 17.75 13.75
C GLY A 234 -10.72 16.36 14.33
N VAL A 235 -10.66 15.35 13.46
CA VAL A 235 -10.73 13.93 13.83
C VAL A 235 -9.70 13.59 14.91
N GLN A 236 -8.48 14.12 14.78
CA GLN A 236 -7.43 13.87 15.76
C GLN A 236 -7.79 14.30 17.19
N ALA A 237 -8.41 15.47 17.33
CA ALA A 237 -8.79 16.02 18.63
C ALA A 237 -9.91 15.18 19.25
N ARG A 238 -10.92 14.85 18.45
CA ARG A 238 -12.08 14.05 18.86
C ARG A 238 -11.70 12.62 19.26
N ILE A 239 -10.76 12.00 18.57
CA ILE A 239 -10.25 10.68 18.97
C ILE A 239 -9.44 10.78 20.25
N ARG A 240 -8.62 11.83 20.41
CA ARG A 240 -7.81 12.05 21.61
C ARG A 240 -8.67 12.30 22.86
N GLU A 241 -9.84 12.92 22.71
CA GLU A 241 -10.83 13.04 23.81
C GLU A 241 -11.30 11.68 24.33
N ARG A 242 -11.39 10.66 23.47
CA ARG A 242 -11.81 9.30 23.86
C ARG A 242 -10.63 8.36 24.18
N ALA A 243 -9.46 8.66 23.66
CA ALA A 243 -8.22 7.91 23.86
C ALA A 243 -7.06 8.88 24.11
N LYS A 244 -6.81 9.21 25.38
CA LYS A 244 -5.82 10.22 25.82
C LYS A 244 -4.45 10.05 25.16
N TYR A 245 -4.00 8.80 25.02
CA TYR A 245 -2.68 8.44 24.47
C TYR A 245 -2.63 8.37 22.95
N ALA A 246 -3.73 8.60 22.23
CA ALA A 246 -3.73 8.57 20.77
C ALA A 246 -3.07 9.84 20.19
N PHE A 247 -1.74 9.90 20.20
CA PHE A 247 -1.02 11.05 19.65
C PHE A 247 -1.11 11.10 18.13
N SER A 248 -1.38 12.28 17.59
CA SER A 248 -1.49 12.49 16.15
C SER A 248 -0.15 12.74 15.51
N ILE A 249 0.15 11.95 14.49
CA ILE A 249 1.27 12.14 13.57
C ILE A 249 0.73 12.66 12.24
N HIS A 250 1.26 13.79 11.80
CA HIS A 250 1.04 14.25 10.44
C HIS A 250 1.93 13.42 9.51
N CYS A 251 1.34 12.82 8.47
CA CYS A 251 2.05 11.99 7.51
C CYS A 251 3.34 12.65 7.00
N THR A 252 4.50 12.06 7.35
CA THR A 252 5.83 12.57 6.97
C THR A 252 5.99 12.67 5.45
N THR A 253 5.42 11.72 4.69
CA THR A 253 5.42 11.74 3.22
C THR A 253 4.59 12.92 2.67
N HIS A 254 3.46 13.24 3.30
CA HIS A 254 2.66 14.41 2.94
C HIS A 254 3.37 15.71 3.31
N CYS A 255 4.00 15.79 4.49
CA CYS A 255 4.85 16.92 4.87
C CYS A 255 5.92 17.21 3.83
N LEU A 256 6.66 16.18 3.39
CA LEU A 256 7.69 16.32 2.35
C LEU A 256 7.10 16.75 1.00
N ASN A 257 5.92 16.23 0.66
CA ASN A 257 5.22 16.66 -0.55
C ASN A 257 4.84 18.14 -0.48
N LEU A 258 4.41 18.63 0.68
CA LEU A 258 4.09 20.05 0.88
C LEU A 258 5.33 20.95 0.82
N VAL A 259 6.51 20.50 1.29
CA VAL A 259 7.79 21.22 1.08
C VAL A 259 7.99 21.50 -0.42
N LEU A 260 7.82 20.48 -1.26
CA LEU A 260 7.97 20.62 -2.71
C LEU A 260 6.91 21.55 -3.31
N VAL A 261 5.65 21.41 -2.90
CA VAL A 261 4.55 22.26 -3.38
C VAL A 261 4.83 23.73 -3.07
N ASP A 262 5.16 24.03 -1.81
CA ASP A 262 5.37 25.41 -1.36
C ASP A 262 6.63 26.01 -1.96
N THR A 263 7.68 25.20 -2.14
CA THR A 263 8.92 25.65 -2.80
C THR A 263 8.66 26.03 -4.25
N VAL A 264 7.99 25.17 -5.01
CA VAL A 264 7.73 25.47 -6.43
C VAL A 264 6.77 26.64 -6.59
N LYS A 265 5.70 26.71 -5.80
CA LYS A 265 4.72 27.79 -5.93
C LYS A 265 5.26 29.17 -5.54
N ALA A 266 6.29 29.22 -4.69
CA ALA A 266 6.91 30.48 -4.30
C ALA A 266 7.92 31.01 -5.33
N ILE A 267 8.37 30.18 -6.29
CA ILE A 267 9.35 30.55 -7.31
C ILE A 267 8.66 30.48 -8.69
N PRO A 268 8.18 31.61 -9.23
CA PRO A 268 7.40 31.64 -10.47
C PRO A 268 8.08 30.94 -11.66
N GLU A 269 9.39 31.05 -11.78
CA GLU A 269 10.20 30.44 -12.83
C GLU A 269 10.14 28.91 -12.75
N VAL A 270 10.15 28.34 -11.54
CA VAL A 270 10.03 26.89 -11.32
C VAL A 270 8.60 26.42 -11.60
N GLU A 271 7.60 27.20 -11.17
CA GLU A 271 6.20 26.88 -11.44
C GLU A 271 5.91 26.85 -12.95
N GLN A 272 6.34 27.90 -13.67
CA GLN A 272 6.24 28.01 -15.13
C GLN A 272 6.97 26.88 -15.84
N PHE A 273 8.16 26.50 -15.35
CA PHE A 273 8.89 25.37 -15.89
C PHE A 273 8.09 24.06 -15.80
N PHE A 274 7.45 23.77 -14.66
CA PHE A 274 6.60 22.57 -14.57
C PHE A 274 5.35 22.65 -15.45
N TYR A 275 4.74 23.82 -15.64
CA TYR A 275 3.66 23.97 -16.64
C TYR A 275 4.15 23.68 -18.06
N LEU A 276 5.37 24.08 -18.40
CA LEU A 276 5.98 23.74 -19.69
C LEU A 276 6.22 22.24 -19.82
N LEU A 277 6.65 21.54 -18.76
CA LEU A 277 6.81 20.09 -18.79
C LEU A 277 5.47 19.37 -19.05
N GLU A 278 4.38 19.83 -18.43
CA GLU A 278 3.04 19.28 -18.67
C GLU A 278 2.60 19.53 -20.12
N LYS A 279 2.86 20.72 -20.68
CA LYS A 279 2.58 21.00 -22.10
C LYS A 279 3.37 20.08 -23.04
N LEU A 280 4.65 19.83 -22.75
CA LEU A 280 5.48 18.89 -23.52
C LEU A 280 4.91 17.47 -23.45
N TYR A 281 4.45 17.04 -22.26
CA TYR A 281 3.77 15.75 -22.10
C TYR A 281 2.48 15.66 -22.93
N VAL A 282 1.60 16.67 -22.84
CA VAL A 282 0.33 16.71 -23.59
C VAL A 282 0.60 16.67 -25.10
N PHE A 283 1.55 17.47 -25.58
CA PHE A 283 1.92 17.52 -27.00
C PHE A 283 2.44 16.16 -27.49
N THR A 284 3.40 15.57 -26.78
CA THR A 284 4.01 14.29 -27.17
C THR A 284 3.09 13.09 -27.02
N SER A 285 2.11 13.14 -26.12
CA SER A 285 1.08 12.10 -25.93
C SER A 285 -0.03 12.16 -26.99
N GLY A 286 -0.07 13.20 -27.82
CA GLY A 286 -1.04 13.32 -28.91
C GLY A 286 -0.92 12.16 -29.90
N SER A 287 -2.04 11.61 -30.36
CA SER A 287 -2.09 10.39 -31.18
C SER A 287 -1.25 10.43 -32.46
N ALA A 288 -1.03 11.62 -33.03
CA ALA A 288 -0.19 11.81 -34.21
C ALA A 288 1.31 12.01 -33.89
N VAL A 289 1.63 12.49 -32.69
CA VAL A 289 3.00 12.83 -32.26
C VAL A 289 3.64 11.65 -31.54
N HIS A 290 2.86 10.92 -30.74
CA HIS A 290 3.34 9.80 -29.93
C HIS A 290 4.06 8.71 -30.75
N PRO A 291 3.56 8.28 -31.93
CA PRO A 291 4.31 7.33 -32.77
C PRO A 291 5.66 7.87 -33.24
N LYS A 292 5.75 9.17 -33.58
CA LYS A 292 7.01 9.82 -33.99
C LYS A 292 7.99 9.90 -32.83
N TRP A 293 7.51 10.27 -31.64
CA TRP A 293 8.30 10.25 -30.41
C TRP A 293 8.90 8.87 -30.13
N LEU A 294 8.13 7.81 -30.29
CA LEU A 294 8.64 6.45 -30.11
C LEU A 294 9.61 6.03 -31.22
N ALA A 295 9.38 6.41 -32.47
CA ALA A 295 10.26 6.08 -33.60
C ALA A 295 11.63 6.77 -33.44
N ILE A 296 11.63 8.08 -33.22
CA ILE A 296 12.87 8.86 -33.05
C ILE A 296 13.70 8.35 -31.85
N GLN A 297 13.05 7.94 -30.76
CA GLN A 297 13.78 7.34 -29.65
C GLN A 297 14.44 6.01 -29.99
N ARG A 298 13.79 5.15 -30.80
CA ARG A 298 14.38 3.86 -31.23
C ARG A 298 15.58 4.08 -32.15
N ASP A 299 15.55 5.16 -32.93
CA ASP A 299 16.65 5.51 -33.84
C ASP A 299 17.84 6.11 -33.08
N MET A 300 17.59 6.86 -32.01
CA MET A 300 18.61 7.62 -31.29
C MET A 300 19.18 6.92 -30.06
N PHE A 301 18.46 5.96 -29.47
CA PHE A 301 18.84 5.35 -28.20
C PHE A 301 18.67 3.84 -28.21
N GLU A 302 19.62 3.14 -27.59
CA GLU A 302 19.48 1.72 -27.31
C GLU A 302 18.47 1.46 -26.18
N GLY A 303 17.71 0.37 -26.33
CA GLY A 303 16.73 -0.09 -25.33
C GLY A 303 15.30 0.39 -25.58
N ALA A 304 14.43 0.19 -24.59
CA ALA A 304 13.03 0.58 -24.70
C ALA A 304 12.88 2.12 -24.71
N PRO A 305 12.02 2.67 -25.58
CA PRO A 305 11.63 4.08 -25.50
C PRO A 305 11.09 4.43 -24.12
N ARG A 306 11.31 5.69 -23.72
CA ARG A 306 10.77 6.23 -22.47
C ARG A 306 9.57 7.11 -22.76
N GLU A 307 8.55 6.98 -21.92
CA GLU A 307 7.38 7.84 -21.98
C GLU A 307 7.61 9.11 -21.16
N LEU A 308 7.18 10.25 -21.69
CA LEU A 308 7.01 11.44 -20.86
C LEU A 308 5.85 11.18 -19.90
N GLN A 309 6.00 11.64 -18.67
CA GLN A 309 4.99 11.41 -17.64
C GLN A 309 4.13 12.64 -17.43
N ARG A 310 2.82 12.42 -17.33
CA ARG A 310 1.90 13.40 -16.79
C ARG A 310 2.34 13.80 -15.40
N LEU A 311 2.37 15.09 -15.11
CA LEU A 311 2.69 15.55 -13.77
C LEU A 311 1.56 15.21 -12.80
N SER A 312 1.94 14.77 -11.61
CA SER A 312 0.99 14.55 -10.53
C SER A 312 0.70 15.87 -9.82
N ASP A 313 -0.58 16.18 -9.63
CA ASP A 313 -1.04 17.34 -8.85
C ASP A 313 -0.92 17.10 -7.34
N THR A 314 -1.03 15.83 -6.92
CA THR A 314 -1.07 15.45 -5.51
C THR A 314 0.25 14.88 -4.99
N ARG A 315 1.08 14.26 -5.84
CA ARG A 315 2.37 13.65 -5.48
C ARG A 315 3.54 14.28 -6.24
N TRP A 316 4.00 15.42 -5.78
CA TRP A 316 5.03 16.25 -6.40
C TRP A 316 6.40 15.58 -6.46
N ALA A 317 6.77 14.75 -5.49
CA ALA A 317 8.03 13.99 -5.53
C ALA A 317 8.14 13.12 -6.80
N CYS A 318 7.01 12.59 -7.30
CA CYS A 318 6.98 11.78 -8.53
C CYS A 318 7.35 12.58 -9.79
N ARG A 319 7.28 13.92 -9.76
CA ARG A 319 7.70 14.78 -10.89
C ARG A 319 9.19 14.62 -11.22
N PHE A 320 10.00 14.09 -10.31
CA PHE A 320 11.36 13.63 -10.60
C PHE A 320 11.44 12.71 -11.81
N ILE A 321 10.46 11.81 -11.99
CA ILE A 321 10.48 10.87 -13.11
C ILE A 321 10.30 11.61 -14.44
N ALA A 322 9.45 12.65 -14.48
CA ALA A 322 9.31 13.52 -15.65
C ALA A 322 10.62 14.28 -15.94
N LEU A 323 11.23 14.90 -14.92
CA LEU A 323 12.53 15.57 -15.04
C LEU A 323 13.60 14.63 -15.62
N ARG A 324 13.72 13.43 -15.04
CA ARG A 324 14.68 12.42 -15.50
C ARG A 324 14.42 11.98 -16.93
N ASN A 325 13.18 11.67 -17.29
CA ASN A 325 12.86 11.19 -18.63
C ASN A 325 13.10 12.27 -19.70
N ILE A 326 12.79 13.53 -19.39
CA ILE A 326 13.08 14.65 -20.28
C ILE A 326 14.58 14.84 -20.42
N MET A 327 15.34 14.85 -19.32
CA MET A 327 16.80 15.03 -19.40
C MET A 327 17.47 13.91 -20.20
N ASP A 328 17.09 12.65 -19.96
CA ASP A 328 17.67 11.48 -20.64
C ASP A 328 17.29 11.39 -22.13
N ARG A 329 16.28 12.16 -22.58
CA ARG A 329 15.72 12.11 -23.94
C ARG A 329 15.58 13.48 -24.60
N LEU A 330 16.24 14.50 -24.04
CA LEU A 330 16.13 15.88 -24.50
C LEU A 330 16.48 16.05 -25.99
N PRO A 331 17.54 15.39 -26.53
CA PRO A 331 17.83 15.45 -27.97
C PRO A 331 16.69 14.89 -28.85
N ALA A 332 16.10 13.75 -28.47
CA ALA A 332 14.96 13.19 -29.21
C ALA A 332 13.74 14.10 -29.12
N LEU A 333 13.47 14.69 -27.95
CA LEU A 333 12.34 15.61 -27.78
C LEU A 333 12.48 16.83 -28.69
N LYS A 334 13.68 17.42 -28.75
CA LYS A 334 13.97 18.51 -29.68
C LYS A 334 13.81 18.10 -31.14
N ARG A 335 14.32 16.92 -31.53
CA ARG A 335 14.17 16.41 -32.90
C ARG A 335 12.71 16.22 -33.29
N VAL A 336 11.88 15.65 -32.41
CA VAL A 336 10.42 15.52 -32.64
C VAL A 336 9.79 16.89 -32.90
N LEU A 337 10.10 17.87 -32.05
CA LEU A 337 9.56 19.22 -32.18
C LEU A 337 10.05 19.91 -33.46
N GLN A 338 11.30 19.70 -33.87
CA GLN A 338 11.86 20.22 -35.12
C GLN A 338 11.16 19.63 -36.34
N GLU A 339 11.05 18.29 -36.42
CA GLU A 339 10.39 17.62 -37.54
C GLU A 339 8.93 18.07 -37.68
N ILE A 340 8.20 18.22 -36.55
CA ILE A 340 6.81 18.71 -36.60
C ILE A 340 6.74 20.21 -36.89
N ALA A 341 7.71 21.00 -36.47
CA ALA A 341 7.76 22.45 -36.76
C ALA A 341 7.92 22.75 -38.26
N GLU A 342 8.48 21.82 -39.04
CA GLU A 342 8.62 21.90 -40.50
C GLU A 342 7.32 21.53 -41.24
N GLU A 343 6.37 20.88 -40.56
CA GLU A 343 5.07 20.51 -41.12
C GLU A 343 4.10 21.71 -41.23
N HIS A 344 2.92 21.46 -41.80
CA HIS A 344 1.85 22.44 -41.93
C HIS A 344 0.74 22.21 -40.90
N GLY A 345 0.08 23.31 -40.50
CA GLY A 345 -1.09 23.28 -39.62
C GLY A 345 -0.81 23.77 -38.19
N GLU A 346 -1.84 23.74 -37.35
CA GLU A 346 -1.80 24.28 -36.00
C GLU A 346 -0.70 23.65 -35.12
N ARG A 347 -0.48 22.34 -35.26
CA ARG A 347 0.53 21.60 -34.49
C ARG A 347 1.96 22.05 -34.80
N SER A 348 2.25 22.50 -36.02
CA SER A 348 3.60 22.99 -36.34
C SER A 348 3.87 24.35 -35.69
N VAL A 349 2.85 25.19 -35.53
CA VAL A 349 2.94 26.44 -34.76
C VAL A 349 3.19 26.14 -33.28
N GLU A 350 2.45 25.20 -32.71
CA GLU A 350 2.64 24.77 -31.31
C GLU A 350 4.04 24.17 -31.10
N ALA A 351 4.50 23.31 -32.01
CA ALA A 351 5.85 22.72 -31.96
C ALA A 351 6.95 23.78 -31.99
N ARG A 352 6.85 24.81 -32.85
CA ARG A 352 7.78 25.95 -32.88
C ARG A 352 7.79 26.70 -31.56
N GLY A 353 6.60 26.95 -30.99
CA GLY A 353 6.47 27.64 -29.70
C GLY A 353 7.08 26.85 -28.54
N LEU A 354 6.88 25.52 -28.50
CA LEU A 354 7.50 24.65 -27.52
C LEU A 354 9.02 24.57 -27.70
N LEU A 355 9.49 24.41 -28.94
CA LEU A 355 10.92 24.36 -29.25
C LEU A 355 11.65 25.64 -28.83
N ALA A 356 11.05 26.82 -29.07
CA ALA A 356 11.60 28.10 -28.64
C ALA A 356 11.74 28.25 -27.12
N GLN A 357 10.90 27.55 -26.35
CA GLN A 357 10.95 27.54 -24.89
C GLN A 357 11.98 26.55 -24.33
N ILE A 358 12.47 25.58 -25.12
CA ILE A 358 13.59 24.69 -24.75
C ILE A 358 14.92 25.41 -25.03
N ASN A 359 15.14 26.53 -24.32
CA ASN A 359 16.31 27.38 -24.43
C ASN A 359 17.36 27.04 -23.35
N PHE A 360 18.38 27.89 -23.18
CA PHE A 360 19.41 27.68 -22.17
C PHE A 360 18.84 27.68 -20.73
N GLU A 361 17.92 28.58 -20.42
CA GLU A 361 17.29 28.69 -19.09
C GLU A 361 16.49 27.42 -18.75
N PHE A 362 15.78 26.85 -19.73
CA PHE A 362 15.13 25.55 -19.57
C PHE A 362 16.11 24.47 -19.13
N THR A 363 17.32 24.47 -19.70
CA THR A 363 18.35 23.49 -19.35
C THR A 363 18.89 23.71 -17.94
N VAL A 364 19.10 24.97 -17.54
CA VAL A 364 19.45 25.33 -16.16
C VAL A 364 18.40 24.80 -15.19
N HIS A 365 17.12 25.11 -15.42
CA HIS A 365 16.01 24.67 -14.58
C HIS A 365 15.93 23.15 -14.51
N LEU A 366 16.04 22.46 -15.65
CA LEU A 366 15.98 21.00 -15.73
C LEU A 366 17.07 20.33 -14.91
N VAL A 367 18.33 20.76 -15.05
CA VAL A 367 19.47 20.16 -14.33
C VAL A 367 19.35 20.41 -12.83
N VAL A 368 19.11 21.66 -12.41
CA VAL A 368 18.97 22.03 -10.99
C VAL A 368 17.82 21.26 -10.35
N LEU A 369 16.62 21.32 -10.94
CA LEU A 369 15.44 20.68 -10.36
C LEU A 369 15.57 19.16 -10.35
N ARG A 370 16.24 18.55 -11.34
CA ARG A 370 16.51 17.10 -11.32
C ARG A 370 17.40 16.70 -10.13
N LYS A 371 18.42 17.50 -9.78
CA LYS A 371 19.26 17.22 -8.60
C LYS A 371 18.43 17.28 -7.32
N VAL A 372 17.71 18.38 -7.10
CA VAL A 372 16.91 18.62 -5.88
C VAL A 372 15.76 17.60 -5.73
N PHE A 373 14.99 17.38 -6.80
CA PHE A 373 13.89 16.41 -6.78
C PHE A 373 14.39 14.97 -6.73
N GLY A 374 15.62 14.68 -7.17
CA GLY A 374 16.23 13.35 -7.06
C GLY A 374 16.43 12.93 -5.61
N GLU A 375 17.07 13.79 -4.81
CA GLU A 375 17.25 13.55 -3.37
C GLU A 375 15.90 13.46 -2.64
N THR A 376 14.97 14.36 -2.98
CA THR A 376 13.64 14.38 -2.35
C THR A 376 12.81 13.15 -2.72
N LYS A 377 12.92 12.63 -3.96
CA LYS A 377 12.23 11.42 -4.39
C LYS A 377 12.75 10.19 -3.66
N LEU A 378 14.07 10.08 -3.46
CA LEU A 378 14.66 8.99 -2.69
C LEU A 378 14.09 8.96 -1.27
N LEU A 379 14.08 10.11 -0.59
CA LEU A 379 13.47 10.22 0.74
C LEU A 379 11.99 9.83 0.72
N SER A 380 11.22 10.36 -0.23
CA SER A 380 9.78 10.08 -0.35
C SER A 380 9.47 8.59 -0.46
N ASP A 381 10.28 7.82 -1.20
CA ASP A 381 10.11 6.37 -1.35
C ASP A 381 10.42 5.63 -0.06
N ILE A 382 11.48 6.02 0.65
CA ILE A 382 11.86 5.37 1.90
C ILE A 382 10.83 5.65 3.01
N LEU A 383 10.28 6.87 3.06
CA LEU A 383 9.22 7.28 4.01
C LEU A 383 7.91 6.48 3.87
N GLN A 384 7.70 5.81 2.74
CA GLN A 384 6.53 4.97 2.49
C GLN A 384 6.72 3.50 2.91
N SER A 385 7.91 3.14 3.41
CA SER A 385 8.25 1.78 3.82
C SER A 385 7.47 1.34 5.07
N LEU A 386 6.93 0.11 5.02
CA LEU A 386 6.22 -0.56 6.12
C LEU A 386 7.06 -0.67 7.40
N THR A 387 8.36 -0.88 7.25
CA THR A 387 9.28 -1.17 8.37
C THR A 387 9.94 0.08 8.93
N LEU A 388 9.56 1.27 8.46
CA LEU A 388 10.16 2.52 8.91
C LEU A 388 9.62 2.88 10.30
N ASP A 389 10.53 3.22 11.21
CA ASP A 389 10.22 3.80 12.51
C ASP A 389 10.53 5.30 12.51
N ILE A 390 10.04 6.01 13.54
CA ILE A 390 10.20 7.47 13.64
C ILE A 390 11.67 7.86 13.72
N SER A 391 12.50 7.09 14.44
CA SER A 391 13.93 7.42 14.56
C SER A 391 14.61 7.44 13.19
N LYS A 392 14.42 6.40 12.37
CA LYS A 392 14.97 6.37 11.02
C LYS A 392 14.41 7.47 10.12
N ALA A 393 13.14 7.82 10.28
CA ALA A 393 12.55 8.92 9.52
C ALA A 393 13.25 10.26 9.79
N VAL A 394 13.57 10.54 11.06
CA VAL A 394 14.34 11.73 11.46
C VAL A 394 15.72 11.73 10.80
N ASP A 395 16.45 10.61 10.83
CA ASP A 395 17.80 10.50 10.25
C ASP A 395 17.80 10.79 8.75
N LEU A 396 16.79 10.30 8.05
CA LEU A 396 16.65 10.46 6.62
C LEU A 396 16.29 11.91 6.25
N VAL A 397 15.48 12.58 7.06
CA VAL A 397 15.18 14.01 6.90
C VAL A 397 16.42 14.86 7.20
N GLU A 398 17.14 14.58 8.29
CA GLU A 398 18.39 15.26 8.63
C GLU A 398 19.45 15.06 7.54
N ALA A 399 19.55 13.86 6.97
CA ALA A 399 20.43 13.58 5.85
C ALA A 399 20.06 14.42 4.61
N LEU A 400 18.77 14.54 4.27
CA LEU A 400 18.34 15.40 3.17
C LEU A 400 18.66 16.87 3.44
N VAL A 401 18.41 17.36 4.66
CA VAL A 401 18.75 18.74 5.06
C VAL A 401 20.24 18.98 4.90
N LYS A 402 21.09 18.05 5.33
CA LYS A 402 22.54 18.13 5.15
C LYS A 402 22.93 18.14 3.67
N THR A 403 22.39 17.23 2.86
CA THR A 403 22.65 17.20 1.41
C THR A 403 22.27 18.52 0.72
N LEU A 404 21.11 19.08 1.04
CA LEU A 404 20.68 20.36 0.47
C LEU A 404 21.52 21.54 1.00
N SER A 405 21.99 21.47 2.23
CA SER A 405 22.94 22.46 2.78
C SER A 405 24.29 22.39 2.05
N ASP A 406 24.74 21.19 1.69
CA ASP A 406 25.95 20.99 0.90
C ASP A 406 25.77 21.49 -0.54
N PHE A 407 24.55 21.38 -1.11
CA PHE A 407 24.24 21.96 -2.42
C PHE A 407 24.41 23.49 -2.43
N ARG A 408 24.26 24.14 -1.27
CA ARG A 408 24.43 25.59 -1.14
C ARG A 408 25.89 26.06 -1.31
N GLN A 409 26.86 25.15 -1.28
CA GLN A 409 28.27 25.50 -1.47
C GLN A 409 28.55 25.97 -2.90
N GLU A 410 29.43 26.96 -3.04
CA GLU A 410 29.76 27.57 -4.34
C GLU A 410 30.33 26.54 -5.33
N SER A 411 31.21 25.65 -4.86
CA SER A 411 31.81 24.59 -5.68
C SER A 411 30.77 23.61 -6.23
N PHE A 412 29.69 23.33 -5.49
CA PHE A 412 28.65 22.45 -5.97
C PHE A 412 27.88 23.09 -7.13
N PHE A 413 27.60 24.39 -7.05
CA PHE A 413 26.99 25.10 -8.17
C PHE A 413 27.90 25.12 -9.40
N ASP A 414 29.22 25.19 -9.23
CA ASP A 414 30.16 25.11 -10.34
C ASP A 414 30.03 23.77 -11.08
N ASP A 415 29.97 22.65 -10.35
CA ASP A 415 29.75 21.32 -10.93
C ASP A 415 28.40 21.22 -11.66
N VAL A 416 27.33 21.76 -11.06
CA VAL A 416 26.00 21.83 -11.67
C VAL A 416 26.03 22.66 -12.96
N TRP A 417 26.77 23.76 -12.95
CA TRP A 417 26.90 24.64 -14.12
C TRP A 417 27.63 23.94 -15.27
N ASP A 418 28.69 23.19 -14.98
CA ASP A 418 29.38 22.38 -15.99
C ASP A 418 28.47 21.30 -16.58
N GLU A 419 27.62 20.68 -15.76
CA GLU A 419 26.58 19.74 -16.23
C GLU A 419 25.56 20.44 -17.15
N VAL A 420 25.12 21.66 -16.82
CA VAL A 420 24.23 22.47 -17.67
C VAL A 420 24.86 22.71 -19.04
N LEU A 421 26.13 23.14 -19.08
CA LEU A 421 26.84 23.40 -20.35
C LEU A 421 26.96 22.13 -21.19
N ASN A 422 27.23 20.98 -20.56
CA ASN A 422 27.31 19.69 -21.25
C ASN A 422 25.94 19.27 -21.82
N VAL A 423 24.87 19.29 -21.01
CA VAL A 423 23.52 18.91 -21.45
C VAL A 423 23.04 19.81 -22.59
N PHE A 424 23.30 21.11 -22.50
CA PHE A 424 22.94 22.07 -23.55
C PHE A 424 23.73 21.78 -24.85
N GLY A 425 25.04 21.57 -24.75
CA GLY A 425 25.91 21.30 -25.90
C GLY A 425 25.60 19.98 -26.64
N GLN A 426 25.06 18.98 -25.95
CA GLN A 426 24.59 17.73 -26.59
C GLN A 426 23.35 17.93 -27.46
N CYS A 427 22.54 18.94 -27.16
CA CYS A 427 21.28 19.20 -27.86
C CYS A 427 21.46 20.20 -29.00
N ASP A 428 22.32 21.20 -28.82
CA ASP A 428 22.65 22.21 -29.81
C ASP A 428 24.18 22.22 -30.02
N PRO A 429 24.72 21.48 -31.03
CA PRO A 429 26.17 21.43 -31.29
C PRO A 429 26.72 22.76 -31.82
N THR A 430 25.83 23.69 -32.20
CA THR A 430 26.16 25.10 -32.35
C THR A 430 26.07 25.75 -30.97
N PRO A 431 27.16 26.34 -30.44
CA PRO A 431 27.05 27.28 -29.32
C PRO A 431 25.93 28.27 -29.65
N PRO A 432 25.18 28.81 -28.67
CA PRO A 432 24.15 29.81 -28.91
C PRO A 432 24.73 30.80 -29.90
N ALA A 433 24.15 30.87 -31.11
CA ALA A 433 24.74 31.62 -32.20
C ALA A 433 25.11 32.97 -31.64
N GLU A 434 26.42 33.22 -31.61
CA GLU A 434 26.97 34.47 -31.23
C GLU A 434 26.32 35.51 -32.14
N LYS A 435 25.29 36.19 -31.64
CA LYS A 435 25.23 37.63 -31.80
C LYS A 435 26.48 38.18 -31.09
N ARG A 436 27.67 37.91 -31.66
CA ARG A 436 28.94 38.51 -31.26
C ARG A 436 28.90 39.93 -31.83
N PRO A 437 28.92 40.97 -31.00
CA PRO A 437 30.07 41.86 -31.05
C PRO A 437 31.27 41.01 -30.61
N LYS A 438 32.21 40.78 -31.53
CA LYS A 438 33.56 40.30 -31.16
C LYS A 438 34.05 41.24 -30.03
N THR A 439 34.35 40.69 -28.86
CA THR A 439 34.65 41.35 -27.55
C THR A 439 33.47 41.64 -26.59
N LEU A 440 32.70 40.62 -26.18
CA LEU A 440 32.00 40.65 -24.88
C LEU A 440 32.84 39.85 -23.87
N SER A 441 33.45 40.55 -22.90
CA SER A 441 34.50 40.00 -22.01
C SER A 441 34.03 38.80 -21.18
N SER A 442 34.96 37.93 -20.76
CA SER A 442 34.74 36.82 -19.82
C SER A 442 33.87 37.18 -18.60
N LYS A 443 33.87 38.47 -18.20
CA LYS A 443 33.04 39.00 -17.11
C LYS A 443 31.54 38.88 -17.36
N LEU A 444 31.05 38.93 -18.60
CA LEU A 444 29.60 38.84 -18.88
C LEU A 444 29.08 37.40 -18.79
N SER A 445 29.91 36.41 -19.17
CA SER A 445 29.59 34.99 -18.99
C SER A 445 29.60 34.61 -17.50
N GLN A 446 30.57 35.13 -16.75
CA GLN A 446 30.61 34.96 -15.30
C GLN A 446 29.41 35.63 -14.62
N HIS A 447 29.06 36.86 -15.03
CA HIS A 447 27.88 37.56 -14.51
C HIS A 447 26.58 36.77 -14.72
N TYR A 448 26.43 36.10 -15.87
CA TYR A 448 25.24 35.28 -16.15
C TYR A 448 25.17 34.02 -15.28
N LYS A 449 26.32 33.35 -15.08
CA LYS A 449 26.47 32.24 -14.12
C LYS A 449 26.12 32.67 -12.69
N ASP A 450 26.70 33.79 -12.25
CA ASP A 450 26.46 34.35 -10.91
C ASP A 450 25.00 34.78 -10.71
N TRP A 451 24.36 35.28 -11.77
CA TRP A 451 22.95 35.65 -11.75
C TRP A 451 22.06 34.42 -11.49
N PHE A 452 22.23 33.32 -12.21
CA PHE A 452 21.47 32.09 -11.95
C PHE A 452 21.76 31.50 -10.58
N ARG A 453 23.02 31.55 -10.13
CA ARG A 453 23.39 31.09 -8.79
C ARG A 453 22.59 31.84 -7.72
N THR A 454 22.55 33.16 -7.82
CA THR A 454 22.00 34.04 -6.79
C THR A 454 20.49 34.17 -6.87
N ASN A 455 19.92 34.19 -8.08
CA ASN A 455 18.50 34.51 -8.30
C ASN A 455 17.62 33.26 -8.58
N PHE A 456 18.22 32.11 -8.85
CA PHE A 456 17.47 30.87 -9.10
C PHE A 456 17.91 29.73 -8.19
N PHE A 457 19.20 29.36 -8.23
CA PHE A 457 19.70 28.19 -7.51
C PHE A 457 19.63 28.34 -5.99
N TYR A 458 20.21 29.40 -5.41
CA TYR A 458 20.14 29.63 -3.97
C TYR A 458 18.70 29.80 -3.46
N PRO A 459 17.80 30.57 -4.11
CA PRO A 459 16.40 30.63 -3.69
C PRO A 459 15.70 29.27 -3.65
N VAL A 460 15.94 28.38 -4.63
CA VAL A 460 15.38 27.01 -4.62
C VAL A 460 15.87 26.23 -3.40
N ILE A 461 17.19 26.24 -3.14
CA ILE A 461 17.78 25.50 -2.02
C ILE A 461 17.37 26.08 -0.66
N ASP A 462 17.45 27.40 -0.51
CA ASP A 462 17.12 28.11 0.74
C ASP A 462 15.65 27.92 1.11
N LEU A 463 14.75 27.95 0.13
CA LEU A 463 13.33 27.74 0.38
C LEU A 463 13.02 26.28 0.72
N MET A 464 13.64 25.31 0.05
CA MET A 464 13.54 23.90 0.42
C MET A 464 14.00 23.67 1.87
N LEU A 465 15.14 24.24 2.26
CA LEU A 465 15.69 24.12 3.61
C LEU A 465 14.76 24.77 4.64
N SER A 466 14.27 25.99 4.37
CA SER A 466 13.32 26.71 5.23
C SER A 466 12.01 25.93 5.41
N GLU A 467 11.47 25.35 4.34
CA GLU A 467 10.25 24.55 4.40
C GLU A 467 10.45 23.19 5.11
N LEU A 468 11.61 22.56 4.94
CA LEU A 468 11.99 21.36 5.69
C LEU A 468 12.09 21.67 7.20
N GLU A 469 12.79 22.74 7.58
CA GLU A 469 12.90 23.16 8.98
C GLU A 469 11.52 23.51 9.55
N ARG A 470 10.72 24.28 8.81
CA ARG A 470 9.37 24.65 9.23
C ARG A 470 8.49 23.43 9.50
N ARG A 471 8.60 22.36 8.71
CA ARG A 471 7.69 21.21 8.78
C ARG A 471 8.18 20.07 9.66
N PHE A 472 9.49 19.91 9.81
CA PHE A 472 10.11 18.81 10.57
C PHE A 472 10.79 19.26 11.89
N SER A 473 10.75 20.54 12.24
CA SER A 473 11.32 21.03 13.51
C SER A 473 10.58 20.53 14.75
N SER A 474 11.28 20.63 15.89
CA SER A 474 10.85 20.15 17.20
C SER A 474 9.53 20.72 17.71
N LYS A 475 9.17 21.95 17.32
CA LYS A 475 7.88 22.57 17.67
C LYS A 475 6.67 21.85 17.05
N ASN A 476 6.87 21.10 15.97
CA ASN A 476 5.80 20.44 15.23
C ASN A 476 5.73 18.94 15.47
N CYS A 477 6.74 18.33 16.09
CA CYS A 477 6.75 16.90 16.42
C CYS A 477 7.64 16.60 17.65
N GLU A 478 7.17 16.87 18.86
CA GLU A 478 7.87 16.53 20.12
C GLU A 478 8.28 15.04 20.16
N ILE A 479 7.38 14.15 19.72
CA ILE A 479 7.60 12.71 19.63
C ILE A 479 8.78 12.35 18.72
N MET A 480 9.03 13.10 17.65
CA MET A 480 10.16 12.83 16.73
C MET A 480 11.51 13.03 17.41
N ASN A 481 11.62 13.89 18.43
CA ASN A 481 12.89 14.12 19.12
C ASN A 481 13.14 13.14 20.27
N SER A 482 12.08 12.67 20.92
CA SER A 482 12.20 11.80 22.10
C SER A 482 12.29 10.31 21.75
N ILE A 483 11.60 9.83 20.70
CA ILE A 483 11.70 8.42 20.26
C ILE A 483 13.13 7.98 19.89
N PRO A 484 13.99 8.82 19.26
CA PRO A 484 15.41 8.52 19.07
C PRO A 484 16.14 8.03 20.34
N ALA A 485 15.70 8.41 21.55
CA ALA A 485 16.28 7.91 22.79
C ALA A 485 16.07 6.39 23.01
N LEU A 486 15.15 5.77 22.27
CA LEU A 486 14.90 4.33 22.25
C LEU A 486 15.59 3.63 21.08
N ASN A 487 16.35 4.34 20.25
CA ASN A 487 17.13 3.75 19.17
C ASN A 487 18.59 3.53 19.63
N PRO A 488 19.06 2.27 19.73
CA PRO A 488 20.41 1.94 20.16
C PRO A 488 21.57 2.56 19.37
N GLN A 489 21.30 3.02 18.14
CA GLN A 489 22.28 3.65 17.25
C GLN A 489 22.39 5.16 17.44
N LYS A 490 21.56 5.76 18.28
CA LYS A 490 21.53 7.20 18.52
C LYS A 490 22.39 7.61 19.70
N ASP A 491 22.98 8.79 19.62
CA ASP A 491 23.73 9.38 20.73
C ASP A 491 22.83 9.69 21.93
N THR A 492 21.52 9.83 21.72
CA THR A 492 20.51 10.04 22.77
C THR A 492 20.03 8.74 23.43
N PHE A 493 20.54 7.58 22.99
CA PHE A 493 20.07 6.28 23.46
C PHE A 493 20.12 6.14 24.99
N LEU A 494 18.96 5.87 25.59
CA LEU A 494 18.74 5.72 27.04
C LEU A 494 19.21 6.93 27.88
N LYS A 495 19.29 8.13 27.29
CA LYS A 495 19.48 9.36 28.05
C LYS A 495 18.18 9.75 28.72
N GLU A 496 18.22 9.93 30.03
CA GLU A 496 17.04 10.20 30.86
C GLU A 496 16.28 11.44 30.39
N LYS A 497 16.98 12.54 30.12
CA LYS A 497 16.37 13.80 29.65
C LYS A 497 15.46 13.59 28.41
N ASP A 498 15.95 12.86 27.42
CA ASP A 498 15.25 12.68 26.14
C ASP A 498 14.15 11.61 26.26
N LEU A 499 14.35 10.59 27.09
CA LEU A 499 13.40 9.51 27.28
C LEU A 499 12.27 9.87 28.25
N PHE A 500 12.54 10.66 29.29
CA PHE A 500 11.53 11.05 30.28
C PHE A 500 10.46 11.96 29.67
N SER A 501 10.82 12.82 28.72
CA SER A 501 9.81 13.59 27.98
C SER A 501 8.87 12.68 27.18
N PHE A 502 9.37 11.56 26.64
CA PHE A 502 8.50 10.56 26.00
C PHE A 502 7.67 9.79 27.03
N ALA A 503 8.26 9.47 28.17
CA ALA A 503 7.61 8.75 29.27
C ALA A 503 6.40 9.53 29.81
N GLU A 504 6.56 10.84 30.00
CA GLU A 504 5.53 11.79 30.45
C GLU A 504 4.34 11.84 29.50
N LEU A 505 4.57 11.83 28.18
CA LEU A 505 3.48 11.85 27.18
C LEU A 505 2.51 10.66 27.35
N TYR A 506 3.01 9.53 27.85
CA TYR A 506 2.24 8.31 28.05
C TYR A 506 1.96 7.99 29.52
N ASP A 507 2.07 8.98 30.41
CA ASP A 507 1.92 8.86 31.87
C ASP A 507 2.67 7.65 32.46
N SER A 508 3.89 7.42 32.02
CA SER A 508 4.74 6.32 32.51
C SER A 508 5.34 6.69 33.86
N ASN A 509 5.60 5.71 34.74
CA ASN A 509 6.27 5.97 36.00
C ASN A 509 7.76 6.30 35.77
N ILE A 510 8.14 7.58 35.93
CA ILE A 510 9.50 8.07 35.68
C ILE A 510 10.50 7.52 36.71
N ASP A 511 10.08 7.35 37.96
CA ASP A 511 10.96 6.84 39.03
C ASP A 511 11.32 5.37 38.76
N ASP A 512 10.32 4.54 38.45
CA ASP A 512 10.52 3.14 38.06
C ASP A 512 11.36 3.05 36.79
N LEU A 513 11.05 3.86 35.78
CA LEU A 513 11.82 3.92 34.54
C LEU A 513 13.29 4.29 34.79
N GLY A 514 13.57 5.25 35.68
CA GLY A 514 14.93 5.62 36.05
C GLY A 514 15.71 4.44 36.65
N HIS A 515 15.08 3.70 37.55
CA HIS A 515 15.66 2.48 38.13
C HIS A 515 15.86 1.36 37.08
N GLU A 516 14.84 1.13 36.23
CA GLU A 516 14.90 0.18 35.12
C GLU A 516 16.07 0.50 34.18
N LEU A 517 16.22 1.76 33.77
CA LEU A 517 17.28 2.21 32.87
C LEU A 517 18.68 1.93 33.43
N HIS A 518 18.89 2.20 34.72
CA HIS A 518 20.17 1.94 35.36
C HIS A 518 20.55 0.44 35.33
N GLN A 519 19.58 -0.44 35.61
CA GLN A 519 19.82 -1.89 35.56
C GLN A 519 19.94 -2.41 34.12
N PHE A 520 19.10 -1.91 33.23
CA PHE A 520 19.06 -2.31 31.83
C PHE A 520 20.39 -2.00 31.13
N LYS A 521 20.97 -0.81 31.33
CA LYS A 521 22.27 -0.41 30.78
C LYS A 521 23.36 -1.43 31.14
N ARG A 522 23.43 -1.83 32.42
CA ARG A 522 24.41 -2.82 32.90
C ARG A 522 24.21 -4.20 32.28
N ILE A 523 22.95 -4.64 32.12
CA ILE A 523 22.63 -5.93 31.49
C ILE A 523 22.97 -5.91 30.00
N LEU A 524 22.65 -4.82 29.31
CA LEU A 524 22.98 -4.63 27.90
C LEU A 524 24.50 -4.68 27.68
N GLU A 525 25.27 -3.94 28.48
CA GLU A 525 26.73 -3.95 28.42
C GLU A 525 27.32 -5.33 28.67
N ARG A 526 26.87 -6.03 29.73
CA ARG A 526 27.32 -7.40 30.03
C ARG A 526 27.04 -8.38 28.90
N LYS A 527 25.85 -8.32 28.30
CA LYS A 527 25.49 -9.19 27.17
C LYS A 527 26.33 -8.89 25.93
N ILE A 528 26.60 -7.62 25.65
CA ILE A 528 27.49 -7.21 24.56
C ILE A 528 28.92 -7.72 24.80
N GLN A 529 29.44 -7.59 26.02
CA GLN A 529 30.76 -8.12 26.41
C GLN A 529 30.81 -9.66 26.30
N ALA A 530 29.70 -10.34 26.52
CA ALA A 530 29.57 -11.79 26.33
C ALA A 530 29.41 -12.22 24.85
N GLY A 531 29.56 -11.30 23.89
CA GLY A 531 29.56 -11.59 22.45
C GLY A 531 28.20 -11.45 21.76
N MET A 532 27.16 -10.96 22.46
CA MET A 532 25.88 -10.64 21.82
C MET A 532 26.01 -9.37 20.96
N GLN A 533 25.44 -9.39 19.77
CA GLN A 533 25.37 -8.18 18.95
C GLN A 533 24.46 -7.14 19.60
N ARG A 534 24.92 -5.88 19.62
CA ARG A 534 24.11 -4.76 20.08
C ARG A 534 22.87 -4.62 19.19
N PRO A 535 21.67 -4.43 19.75
CA PRO A 535 20.48 -4.13 18.97
C PRO A 535 20.73 -2.93 18.03
N SER A 536 20.24 -2.99 16.81
CA SER A 536 20.46 -1.98 15.75
C SER A 536 19.23 -1.11 15.46
N SER A 537 18.10 -1.39 16.11
CA SER A 537 16.84 -0.68 15.93
C SER A 537 15.96 -0.81 17.16
N THR A 538 14.94 0.04 17.27
CA THR A 538 13.95 -0.02 18.34
C THR A 538 13.20 -1.36 18.36
N VAL A 539 12.92 -1.96 17.21
CA VAL A 539 12.29 -3.30 17.13
C VAL A 539 13.19 -4.38 17.75
N GLN A 540 14.49 -4.37 17.42
CA GLN A 540 15.43 -5.31 18.04
C GLN A 540 15.62 -5.05 19.53
N LEU A 541 15.48 -3.80 19.97
CA LEU A 541 15.46 -3.46 21.39
C LEU A 541 14.23 -4.04 22.10
N VAL A 542 13.04 -3.95 21.51
CA VAL A 542 11.82 -4.61 22.04
C VAL A 542 12.07 -6.10 22.21
N GLN A 543 12.56 -6.78 21.17
CA GLN A 543 12.87 -8.22 21.22
C GLN A 543 13.90 -8.58 22.28
N PHE A 544 14.88 -7.70 22.53
CA PHE A 544 15.91 -7.89 23.54
C PHE A 544 15.35 -7.78 24.96
N ILE A 545 14.43 -6.84 25.19
CA ILE A 545 13.80 -6.60 26.50
C ILE A 545 12.72 -7.66 26.79
N GLU A 546 12.03 -8.14 25.76
CA GLU A 546 10.85 -9.02 25.84
C GLU A 546 10.97 -10.22 26.81
N PRO A 547 12.11 -10.94 26.92
CA PRO A 547 12.28 -12.02 27.90
C PRO A 547 12.23 -11.57 29.36
N ASN A 548 12.46 -10.28 29.64
CA ASN A 548 12.45 -9.68 30.97
C ASN A 548 11.45 -8.51 31.03
N LYS A 549 10.38 -8.55 30.23
CA LYS A 549 9.40 -7.47 30.13
C LYS A 549 8.71 -7.11 31.45
N ASP A 550 8.62 -8.06 32.38
CA ASP A 550 8.02 -7.84 33.70
C ASP A 550 8.97 -7.09 34.65
N VAL A 551 10.28 -7.12 34.38
CA VAL A 551 11.32 -6.42 35.15
C VAL A 551 11.57 -5.02 34.59
N PHE A 552 11.55 -4.88 33.26
CA PHE A 552 11.73 -3.61 32.54
C PHE A 552 10.40 -3.15 31.97
N PHE A 553 9.38 -3.04 32.81
CA PHE A 553 8.00 -2.83 32.40
C PHE A 553 7.83 -1.50 31.66
N GLU A 554 8.28 -0.39 32.25
CA GLU A 554 8.12 0.93 31.64
C GLU A 554 8.95 1.09 30.38
N LEU A 555 10.20 0.61 30.40
CA LEU A 555 11.07 0.65 29.22
C LEU A 555 10.50 -0.22 28.08
N TYR A 556 10.02 -1.43 28.37
CA TYR A 556 9.40 -2.33 27.39
C TYR A 556 8.13 -1.69 26.80
N ARG A 557 7.27 -1.15 27.66
CA ARG A 557 6.05 -0.43 27.26
C ARG A 557 6.36 0.72 26.32
N LEU A 558 7.31 1.59 26.66
CA LEU A 558 7.71 2.72 25.81
C LEU A 558 8.32 2.26 24.48
N CYS A 559 9.13 1.21 24.48
CA CYS A 559 9.65 0.63 23.24
C CYS A 559 8.52 0.11 22.33
N LYS A 560 7.51 -0.57 22.90
CA LYS A 560 6.33 -1.06 22.14
C LYS A 560 5.50 0.08 21.58
N ILE A 561 5.28 1.15 22.35
CA ILE A 561 4.59 2.35 21.89
C ILE A 561 5.37 2.97 20.72
N ALA A 562 6.67 3.16 20.87
CA ALA A 562 7.51 3.77 19.85
C ALA A 562 7.47 3.05 18.49
N VAL A 563 7.42 1.70 18.48
CA VAL A 563 7.31 0.93 17.23
C VAL A 563 5.89 0.92 16.66
N ALA A 564 4.86 1.03 17.51
CA ALA A 564 3.47 1.07 17.12
C ALA A 564 3.04 2.43 16.54
N ILE A 565 3.78 3.52 16.82
CA ILE A 565 3.47 4.83 16.25
C ILE A 565 3.80 4.83 14.74
N PRO A 566 2.87 5.27 13.88
CA PRO A 566 3.06 5.36 12.44
C PRO A 566 3.93 6.56 12.02
N VAL A 567 4.60 6.42 10.88
CA VAL A 567 5.41 7.51 10.27
C VAL A 567 4.67 8.20 9.12
N SER A 568 3.86 7.46 8.36
CA SER A 568 3.15 7.94 7.18
C SER A 568 1.79 7.25 7.00
N THR A 569 0.94 7.80 6.14
CA THR A 569 -0.34 7.22 5.72
C THR A 569 -0.19 6.31 4.49
N ALA A 570 1.04 5.93 4.11
CA ALA A 570 1.31 5.14 2.91
C ALA A 570 0.56 3.80 2.86
N ALA A 571 0.22 3.23 4.02
CA ALA A 571 -0.63 2.04 4.11
C ALA A 571 -2.01 2.25 3.48
N CYS A 572 -2.61 3.41 3.72
CA CYS A 572 -3.88 3.78 3.11
C CYS A 572 -3.72 3.98 1.59
N GLU A 573 -2.63 4.60 1.14
CA GLU A 573 -2.36 4.75 -0.30
C GLU A 573 -2.25 3.40 -1.05
N ARG A 574 -1.61 2.41 -0.43
CA ARG A 574 -1.56 1.03 -0.95
C ARG A 574 -2.96 0.43 -1.02
N SER A 575 -3.78 0.62 0.02
CA SER A 575 -5.17 0.15 0.03
C SER A 575 -6.01 0.79 -1.08
N PHE A 576 -5.81 2.09 -1.38
CA PHE A 576 -6.53 2.79 -2.44
C PHE A 576 -6.22 2.26 -3.83
N SER A 577 -5.00 1.76 -4.05
CA SER A 577 -4.63 1.10 -5.29
C SER A 577 -5.43 -0.18 -5.47
N THR A 578 -5.57 -0.99 -4.42
CA THR A 578 -6.44 -2.16 -4.42
C THR A 578 -7.91 -1.79 -4.54
N LEU A 579 -8.38 -0.73 -3.89
CA LEU A 579 -9.74 -0.22 -4.00
C LEU A 579 -10.11 0.09 -5.46
N LYS A 580 -9.20 0.73 -6.20
CA LYS A 580 -9.36 1.01 -7.63
C LYS A 580 -9.44 -0.27 -8.45
N LEU A 581 -8.57 -1.25 -8.20
CA LEU A 581 -8.61 -2.55 -8.89
C LEU A 581 -9.94 -3.27 -8.60
N VAL A 582 -10.33 -3.33 -7.32
CA VAL A 582 -11.58 -3.97 -6.90
C VAL A 582 -12.78 -3.30 -7.58
N LYS A 583 -12.92 -1.98 -7.52
CA LYS A 583 -14.08 -1.29 -8.15
C LYS A 583 -14.02 -1.22 -9.68
N ALA A 584 -12.83 -1.20 -10.29
CA ALA A 584 -12.68 -1.20 -11.75
C ALA A 584 -13.00 -2.58 -12.35
N TYR A 585 -12.47 -3.67 -11.76
CA TYR A 585 -12.66 -5.02 -12.29
C TYR A 585 -13.96 -5.68 -11.82
N LEU A 586 -14.36 -5.52 -10.54
CA LEU A 586 -15.54 -6.22 -9.98
C LEU A 586 -16.87 -5.47 -10.18
N GLY A 587 -16.87 -4.38 -10.95
CA GLY A 587 -18.04 -3.56 -11.22
C GLY A 587 -18.27 -2.49 -10.14
N SER A 588 -18.63 -1.29 -10.60
CA SER A 588 -18.71 -0.11 -9.75
C SER A 588 -20.00 -0.06 -8.88
N THR A 589 -21.01 -0.89 -9.14
CA THR A 589 -22.33 -0.96 -8.46
C THR A 589 -22.39 -1.84 -7.21
N MET A 590 -21.24 -2.13 -6.62
CA MET A 590 -21.11 -2.98 -5.42
C MET A 590 -21.50 -2.26 -4.12
N ASN A 591 -22.13 -2.97 -3.17
CA ASN A 591 -22.43 -2.45 -1.84
C ASN A 591 -21.15 -2.32 -0.98
N GLU A 592 -21.20 -1.48 0.05
CA GLU A 592 -20.03 -1.14 0.87
C GLU A 592 -19.52 -2.33 1.70
N ASP A 593 -20.40 -3.15 2.27
CA ASP A 593 -19.96 -4.32 3.05
C ASP A 593 -19.15 -5.29 2.21
N ARG A 594 -19.62 -5.59 0.99
CA ARG A 594 -18.90 -6.47 0.06
C ARG A 594 -17.58 -5.85 -0.38
N LEU A 595 -17.58 -4.54 -0.65
CA LEU A 595 -16.36 -3.81 -1.01
C LEU A 595 -15.31 -3.93 0.09
N SER A 596 -15.71 -3.69 1.34
CA SER A 596 -14.81 -3.80 2.49
C SER A 596 -14.33 -5.23 2.71
N ASN A 597 -15.22 -6.23 2.57
CA ASN A 597 -14.85 -7.66 2.68
C ASN A 597 -13.86 -8.08 1.59
N LEU A 598 -14.08 -7.68 0.34
CA LEU A 598 -13.13 -7.93 -0.75
C LEU A 598 -11.82 -7.18 -0.55
N GLY A 599 -11.88 -5.94 -0.04
CA GLY A 599 -10.72 -5.15 0.34
C GLY A 599 -9.85 -5.88 1.36
N VAL A 600 -10.44 -6.39 2.45
CA VAL A 600 -9.73 -7.18 3.46
C VAL A 600 -9.10 -8.43 2.85
N LEU A 601 -9.87 -9.23 2.11
CA LEU A 601 -9.36 -10.48 1.53
C LEU A 601 -8.26 -10.24 0.48
N SER A 602 -8.30 -9.13 -0.25
CA SER A 602 -7.31 -8.78 -1.26
C SER A 602 -6.05 -8.16 -0.66
N ILE A 603 -6.19 -7.17 0.22
CA ILE A 603 -5.06 -6.47 0.84
C ILE A 603 -4.32 -7.40 1.81
N GLU A 604 -5.07 -8.12 2.64
CA GLU A 604 -4.53 -9.13 3.58
C GLU A 604 -4.44 -10.51 2.93
N SER A 605 -4.14 -10.58 1.63
CA SER A 605 -4.18 -11.83 0.86
C SER A 605 -3.30 -12.96 1.43
N ARG A 606 -2.22 -12.63 2.16
CA ARG A 606 -1.41 -13.63 2.87
C ARG A 606 -2.22 -14.32 3.97
N ARG A 607 -2.91 -13.56 4.82
CA ARG A 607 -3.80 -14.09 5.88
C ARG A 607 -4.97 -14.82 5.26
N ALA A 608 -5.61 -14.19 4.28
CA ALA A 608 -6.76 -14.75 3.58
C ALA A 608 -6.45 -16.13 2.98
N LYS A 609 -5.29 -16.31 2.34
CA LYS A 609 -4.86 -17.61 1.78
C LYS A 609 -4.45 -18.64 2.82
N ALA A 610 -4.14 -18.21 4.05
CA ALA A 610 -3.77 -19.08 5.16
C ALA A 610 -4.97 -19.52 6.02
N LEU A 611 -6.18 -19.00 5.74
CA LEU A 611 -7.39 -19.34 6.49
C LEU A 611 -7.66 -20.84 6.46
N ASN A 612 -8.01 -21.40 7.63
CA ASN A 612 -8.48 -22.77 7.74
C ASN A 612 -9.93 -22.88 7.24
N LEU A 613 -10.13 -23.62 6.15
CA LEU A 613 -11.44 -23.77 5.53
C LEU A 613 -12.39 -24.70 6.31
N ASP A 614 -11.89 -25.57 7.18
CA ASP A 614 -12.72 -26.29 8.15
C ASP A 614 -13.37 -25.30 9.13
N SER A 615 -12.56 -24.42 9.72
CA SER A 615 -13.07 -23.36 10.62
C SER A 615 -14.04 -22.41 9.91
N PHE A 616 -13.82 -22.14 8.62
CA PHE A 616 -14.77 -21.39 7.80
C PHE A 616 -16.12 -22.09 7.71
N VAL A 617 -16.15 -23.39 7.44
CA VAL A 617 -17.40 -24.16 7.35
C VAL A 617 -18.17 -24.10 8.66
N ASP A 618 -17.50 -24.28 9.80
CA ASP A 618 -18.12 -24.20 11.12
C ASP A 618 -18.73 -22.82 11.38
N ARG A 619 -17.98 -21.76 11.08
CA ARG A 619 -18.42 -20.39 11.28
C ARG A 619 -19.56 -20.02 10.34
N PHE A 620 -19.45 -20.42 9.07
CA PHE A 620 -20.48 -20.20 8.08
C PHE A 620 -21.76 -20.94 8.45
N ALA A 621 -21.68 -22.18 8.91
CA ALA A 621 -22.83 -22.96 9.38
C ALA A 621 -23.57 -22.29 10.54
N LYS A 622 -22.82 -21.78 11.53
CA LYS A 622 -23.37 -21.03 12.69
C LYS A 622 -24.07 -19.75 12.24
N ASN A 623 -23.46 -18.97 11.35
CA ASN A 623 -24.01 -17.69 10.87
C ASN A 623 -25.20 -17.89 9.91
N HIS A 624 -25.11 -18.88 9.03
CA HIS A 624 -26.12 -19.22 8.02
C HIS A 624 -27.29 -20.04 8.60
N LYS A 625 -27.20 -20.49 9.86
CA LYS A 625 -28.22 -21.28 10.58
C LYS A 625 -28.74 -22.51 9.81
N ASN A 626 -27.88 -23.13 8.98
CA ASN A 626 -28.24 -24.32 8.18
C ASN A 626 -29.56 -24.21 7.39
N ARG A 627 -29.93 -23.01 6.89
CA ARG A 627 -31.25 -22.74 6.26
C ARG A 627 -31.67 -23.70 5.13
N ARG A 628 -30.72 -24.36 4.45
CA ARG A 628 -30.96 -25.20 3.25
C ARG A 628 -30.09 -26.45 3.17
N ILE A 629 -28.92 -26.40 3.78
CA ILE A 629 -27.99 -27.52 3.90
C ILE A 629 -27.55 -27.59 5.35
N ARG A 630 -27.51 -28.80 5.90
CA ARG A 630 -26.98 -29.07 7.22
C ARG A 630 -25.48 -29.35 7.08
N LEU A 631 -24.66 -28.46 7.64
CA LEU A 631 -23.19 -28.51 7.52
C LEU A 631 -22.51 -29.11 8.74
N LEU A 632 -23.23 -29.24 9.86
CA LEU A 632 -22.74 -29.77 11.13
C LEU A 632 -23.65 -30.90 11.61
N SER A 633 -23.09 -31.96 12.19
CA SER A 633 -23.89 -32.94 12.92
C SER A 633 -24.40 -32.29 14.22
N THR A 634 -25.64 -32.57 14.61
CA THR A 634 -26.08 -32.26 15.98
C THR A 634 -25.59 -33.39 16.88
N SER A 635 -24.51 -33.18 17.61
CA SER A 635 -24.46 -33.80 18.93
C SER A 635 -25.55 -33.13 19.77
N LEU A 636 -26.37 -33.94 20.45
CA LEU A 636 -27.22 -33.44 21.53
C LEU A 636 -26.36 -32.58 22.48
N PRO A 637 -26.93 -31.54 23.12
CA PRO A 637 -26.23 -30.91 24.24
C PRO A 637 -25.83 -32.00 25.23
N PRO A 638 -24.64 -31.91 25.87
CA PRO A 638 -24.28 -32.86 26.91
C PRO A 638 -25.44 -32.91 27.90
N GLN A 639 -25.97 -34.11 28.14
CA GLN A 639 -26.87 -34.32 29.27
C GLN A 639 -26.13 -33.75 30.48
N ILE A 640 -26.66 -32.66 31.02
CA ILE A 640 -26.28 -32.19 32.34
C ILE A 640 -26.61 -33.37 33.24
N ASP A 641 -25.56 -34.03 33.71
CA ASP A 641 -25.64 -35.03 34.76
C ASP A 641 -26.14 -34.29 36.01
N GLN A 642 -27.45 -34.27 36.20
CA GLN A 642 -28.11 -33.79 37.42
C GLN A 642 -27.87 -34.81 38.54
N THR A 643 -26.62 -35.02 38.90
CA THR A 643 -26.26 -35.77 40.11
C THR A 643 -24.92 -35.26 40.63
N LEU A 644 -24.95 -34.18 41.41
CA LEU A 644 -24.12 -33.89 42.59
C LEU A 644 -24.16 -32.38 42.92
N GLU A 645 -25.32 -31.89 43.35
CA GLU A 645 -25.38 -30.82 44.36
C GLU A 645 -25.89 -31.43 45.64
N CYS A 646 -24.96 -31.88 46.48
CA CYS A 646 -25.21 -32.12 47.90
C CYS A 646 -23.91 -31.90 48.69
N GLY A 647 -23.88 -30.81 49.48
CA GLY A 647 -22.86 -30.48 50.47
C GLY A 647 -21.66 -29.70 49.90
N PHE A 648 -21.26 -28.54 50.40
CA PHE A 648 -21.38 -27.98 51.75
C PHE A 648 -21.33 -26.44 51.69
N LEU A 649 -21.96 -25.85 52.71
CA LEU A 649 -21.81 -24.48 53.22
C LEU A 649 -20.36 -23.98 53.25
#